data_AF-A0A454TZR0-F1
#
_entry.id   AF-A0A454TZR0-F1
#
_cell.length_a   1.000
_cell.length_b   1.000
_cell.length_c   1.000
_cell.angle_alpha   90.00
_cell.angle_beta   90.00
_cell.angle_gamma   90.00
#
_symmetry.space_group_name_H-M   'P 1'
#
loop_
_entity.id
_entity.type
_entity.pdbx_description
1 polymer ?
#
loop_
_entity_poly.entity_id
_entity_poly.type
_entity_poly.pdbx_seq_one_letter_code
_entity_poly.pdbx_strand_id
1 'polypeptide(L)'
;MNQPTYPIPSREEILGVLRTSGSPLSAADIAKALSVTRKEHDGFIKRLTAMERDGQLELNRKGRYELAHQPNFIEGRVVGHRDGYGFFIRDDGEPDIFLPEREMQKAMHGDRALVRVIGYDRRGRSEGQIVEMLERANRYVIGRLLSESGTLVVAPEDKRLGRDILIAPKGQGKAKVGQVVSVEILEYPDRYVQPIGRVVEVLGEIDDPGMEIEIAVRKYGVPHEFSEATLRESEALPDVVRESDLAGRIDLRDVPLVTIDGEDARDFDDAVYCEPVKIGRSKGWRLVVAIADVSHYVQPGKSLDVDAIDRATSVYFPRRVIPMLPEKLSNGLCSLNPEVDRLCMVCDAVITAKGQIKAYQFYPAVMHSAARLTYNEVWSILSNVKGPEAAKRAPLVPHLQDLYELFQVLLKARRERGAIDFDTTETYIVCNAQGKIEQILPRTRNDAHRLIEECMLTANVCAAEMLERYKHPALYRVHAGPTEEKLQALRAFLKTSGLTLGGGDKPQAADYAELMEKIIARPDAPMLQTMLLRSMQQAVYSPDNVGHFGLAYEAYAHFTSPIRRYPDLLVHRAIKAVLQHSRYVPALASGVQLNSGLSPKARRMQAEADKATPAAVASKAKVEAIWHELGVHCSANERRADEASRDVEAWLKCYFMRDKLGNEFSGTVSAVTSFGIFVQLDELYVEGLVHVTELGSDYFQFDEARNELRGERTGIRYRLTDRVRVQLLRVDLDARKMDFRLIQEPSVKALRPAKVAGAPAEGAPRQPAVATPAPPVGRKKPRQLAALLGGTAKPEESFDETLDRVFEEQPVFEPGPRALPPGHAHAKPTRKKPAARTTKPKTGGKTATRKAPGKTVRSRKGR
;
A
#
# COMPACT_ATOMS: atom_id res chain seq x y z
N MET A 1 20.95 42.90 -28.44
CA MET A 1 19.91 43.05 -29.48
C MET A 1 18.64 43.52 -28.81
N ASN A 2 17.87 44.42 -29.43
CA ASN A 2 16.67 44.98 -28.79
C ASN A 2 15.59 43.90 -28.65
N GLN A 3 15.04 43.74 -27.44
CA GLN A 3 13.76 43.07 -27.27
C GLN A 3 12.64 43.98 -27.81
N PRO A 4 11.64 43.43 -28.52
CA PRO A 4 10.47 44.18 -28.94
C PRO A 4 9.58 44.53 -27.75
N THR A 5 9.02 45.73 -27.74
CA THR A 5 8.19 46.28 -26.65
C THR A 5 6.70 45.90 -26.77
N TYR A 6 6.42 44.75 -27.37
CA TYR A 6 5.07 44.26 -27.66
C TYR A 6 5.05 42.72 -27.64
N PRO A 7 3.92 42.08 -27.26
CA PRO A 7 3.80 40.64 -27.25
C PRO A 7 3.89 40.08 -28.68
N ILE A 8 4.59 38.96 -28.84
CA ILE A 8 4.66 38.20 -30.09
C ILE A 8 4.12 36.81 -29.76
N PRO A 9 3.25 36.21 -30.61
CA PRO A 9 2.69 34.90 -30.34
C PRO A 9 3.72 33.85 -29.93
N SER A 10 3.31 32.96 -29.05
CA SER A 10 4.12 31.87 -28.51
C SER A 10 4.36 30.81 -29.60
N ARG A 11 5.33 29.91 -29.34
CA ARG A 11 5.54 28.74 -30.22
C ARG A 11 4.32 27.82 -30.20
N GLU A 12 3.66 27.68 -29.04
CA GLU A 12 2.48 26.84 -28.83
C GLU A 12 1.25 27.39 -29.57
N GLU A 13 1.04 28.71 -29.58
CA GLU A 13 -0.05 29.36 -30.32
C GLU A 13 0.08 29.14 -31.84
N ILE A 14 1.31 29.28 -32.36
CA ILE A 14 1.64 29.04 -33.78
C ILE A 14 1.47 27.56 -34.15
N LEU A 15 1.97 26.64 -33.32
CA LEU A 15 1.80 25.20 -33.54
C LEU A 15 0.33 24.77 -33.39
N GLY A 16 -0.41 25.37 -32.46
CA GLY A 16 -1.84 25.14 -32.25
C GLY A 16 -2.66 25.45 -33.49
N VAL A 17 -2.46 26.64 -34.09
CA VAL A 17 -3.14 27.03 -35.35
C VAL A 17 -2.86 26.03 -36.48
N LEU A 18 -1.61 25.58 -36.64
CA LEU A 18 -1.22 24.61 -37.67
C LEU A 18 -1.71 23.18 -37.39
N ARG A 19 -1.88 22.79 -36.12
CA ARG A 19 -2.53 21.54 -35.72
C ARG A 19 -4.03 21.57 -36.04
N THR A 20 -4.70 22.70 -35.77
CA THR A 20 -6.14 22.86 -35.99
C THR A 20 -6.51 23.07 -37.46
N SER A 21 -5.62 23.64 -38.30
CA SER A 21 -5.89 23.83 -39.74
C SER A 21 -5.85 22.53 -40.55
N GLY A 22 -5.19 21.48 -40.04
CA GLY A 22 -4.99 20.20 -40.74
C GLY A 22 -4.29 20.32 -42.10
N SER A 23 -3.71 21.48 -42.42
CA SER A 23 -3.25 21.84 -43.76
C SER A 23 -2.26 23.02 -43.75
N PRO A 24 -1.35 23.13 -44.73
CA PRO A 24 -0.30 24.14 -44.74
C PRO A 24 -0.84 25.56 -44.95
N LEU A 25 -0.40 26.49 -44.10
CA LEU A 25 -0.85 27.89 -44.06
C LEU A 25 0.26 28.85 -44.49
N SER A 26 -0.07 29.99 -45.12
CA SER A 26 0.91 31.04 -45.31
C SER A 26 1.20 31.78 -44.00
N ALA A 27 2.32 32.49 -43.91
CA ALA A 27 2.62 33.36 -42.77
C ALA A 27 1.50 34.40 -42.52
N ALA A 28 0.83 34.88 -43.59
CA ALA A 28 -0.29 35.80 -43.49
C ALA A 28 -1.56 35.15 -42.92
N ASP A 29 -1.82 33.88 -43.22
CA ASP A 29 -2.97 33.14 -42.68
C ASP A 29 -2.77 32.86 -41.18
N ILE A 30 -1.55 32.47 -40.77
CA ILE A 30 -1.21 32.26 -39.36
C ILE A 30 -1.27 33.59 -38.59
N ALA A 31 -0.70 34.66 -39.15
CA ALA A 31 -0.78 36.01 -38.57
C ALA A 31 -2.24 36.48 -38.40
N LYS A 32 -3.10 36.19 -39.37
CA LYS A 32 -4.54 36.50 -39.32
C LYS A 32 -5.28 35.67 -38.27
N ALA A 33 -4.98 34.37 -38.15
CA ALA A 33 -5.57 33.50 -37.13
C ALA A 33 -5.19 33.93 -35.71
N LEU A 34 -3.94 34.38 -35.51
CA LEU A 34 -3.41 34.88 -34.24
C LEU A 34 -3.61 36.39 -34.03
N SER A 35 -4.40 37.06 -34.88
CA SER A 35 -4.70 38.51 -34.81
C SER A 35 -3.49 39.44 -34.72
N VAL A 36 -2.34 39.03 -35.29
CA VAL A 36 -1.05 39.73 -35.22
C VAL A 36 -1.15 41.12 -35.85
N THR A 37 -0.82 42.17 -35.10
CA THR A 37 -0.89 43.55 -35.60
C THR A 37 0.31 43.91 -36.47
N ARG A 38 0.17 45.03 -37.21
CA ARG A 38 1.22 45.57 -38.09
C ARG A 38 2.52 45.95 -37.34
N LYS A 39 2.50 46.10 -36.02
CA LYS A 39 3.71 46.33 -35.20
C LYS A 39 4.44 45.04 -34.84
N GLU A 40 3.68 43.96 -34.64
CA GLU A 40 4.19 42.67 -34.13
C GLU A 40 4.69 41.76 -35.26
N HIS A 41 4.24 42.00 -36.49
CA HIS A 41 4.55 41.23 -37.70
C HIS A 41 6.07 40.94 -37.87
N ASP A 42 6.94 41.93 -37.69
CA ASP A 42 8.39 41.77 -37.78
C ASP A 42 8.99 40.81 -36.74
N GLY A 43 8.38 40.76 -35.54
CA GLY A 43 8.75 39.84 -34.48
C GLY A 43 8.18 38.43 -34.71
N PHE A 44 6.96 38.37 -35.24
CA PHE A 44 6.28 37.13 -35.63
C PHE A 44 6.99 36.41 -36.77
N ILE A 45 7.40 37.10 -37.84
CA ILE A 45 8.21 36.51 -38.94
C ILE A 45 9.54 35.97 -38.40
N LYS A 46 10.25 36.74 -37.55
CA LYS A 46 11.49 36.26 -36.89
C LYS A 46 11.25 35.04 -36.00
N ARG A 47 10.03 34.85 -35.47
CA ARG A 47 9.66 33.64 -34.72
C ARG A 47 9.43 32.45 -35.65
N LEU A 48 8.72 32.62 -36.77
CA LEU A 48 8.55 31.56 -37.77
C LEU A 48 9.90 31.07 -38.29
N THR A 49 10.80 31.97 -38.70
CA THR A 49 12.16 31.59 -39.16
C THR A 49 12.97 30.89 -38.07
N ALA A 50 12.79 31.25 -36.79
CA ALA A 50 13.44 30.54 -35.68
C ALA A 50 12.85 29.14 -35.46
N MET A 51 11.52 28.97 -35.56
CA MET A 51 10.84 27.67 -35.42
C MET A 51 11.15 26.74 -36.61
N GLU A 52 11.30 27.29 -37.81
CA GLU A 52 11.77 26.62 -39.02
C GLU A 52 13.20 26.11 -38.84
N ARG A 53 14.13 27.00 -38.45
CA ARG A 53 15.53 26.63 -38.15
C ARG A 53 15.66 25.61 -37.01
N ASP A 54 14.78 25.68 -36.01
CA ASP A 54 14.76 24.76 -34.86
C ASP A 54 14.05 23.42 -35.19
N GLY A 55 13.57 23.23 -36.42
CA GLY A 55 12.99 21.97 -36.91
C GLY A 55 11.57 21.68 -36.42
N GLN A 56 10.82 22.73 -36.02
CA GLN A 56 9.42 22.61 -35.58
C GLN A 56 8.42 22.84 -36.72
N LEU A 57 8.83 23.58 -37.74
CA LEU A 57 8.06 23.91 -38.95
C LEU A 57 8.89 23.60 -40.19
N GLU A 58 8.23 23.20 -41.28
CA GLU A 58 8.82 23.14 -42.61
C GLU A 58 8.14 24.16 -43.53
N LEU A 59 8.93 24.88 -44.33
CA LEU A 59 8.41 25.78 -45.37
C LEU A 59 8.35 25.02 -46.70
N ASN A 60 7.16 24.63 -47.12
CA ASN A 60 6.98 23.82 -48.31
C ASN A 60 7.23 24.62 -49.61
N ARG A 61 7.35 23.89 -50.73
CA ARG A 61 7.63 24.45 -52.07
C ARG A 61 6.58 25.47 -52.59
N LYS A 62 5.47 25.70 -51.87
CA LYS A 62 4.44 26.71 -52.18
C LYS A 62 4.51 27.93 -51.25
N GLY A 63 5.57 28.08 -50.45
CA GLY A 63 5.75 29.19 -49.51
C GLY A 63 4.78 29.16 -48.33
N ARG A 64 4.39 27.95 -47.90
CA ARG A 64 3.49 27.73 -46.76
C ARG A 64 4.17 26.91 -45.68
N TYR A 65 3.92 27.29 -44.43
CA TYR A 65 4.37 26.58 -43.26
C TYR A 65 3.45 25.39 -42.98
N GLU A 66 4.08 24.24 -42.75
CA GLU A 66 3.48 23.02 -42.23
C GLU A 66 4.25 22.55 -40.99
N LEU A 67 3.65 21.67 -40.20
CA LEU A 67 4.34 21.01 -39.10
C LEU A 67 5.41 20.09 -39.73
N ALA A 68 6.66 20.19 -39.26
CA ALA A 68 7.75 19.38 -39.81
C ALA A 68 7.41 17.88 -39.69
N HIS A 69 7.65 17.10 -40.75
CA HIS A 69 7.44 15.65 -40.70
C HIS A 69 8.40 15.03 -39.65
N GLN A 70 7.81 14.56 -38.55
CA GLN A 70 8.52 14.47 -37.26
C GLN A 70 9.78 13.59 -37.27
N PRO A 71 10.94 14.12 -36.85
CA PRO A 71 12.10 13.30 -36.50
C PRO A 71 11.90 12.70 -35.10
N ASN A 72 11.20 11.55 -35.04
CA ASN A 72 11.08 10.65 -33.89
C ASN A 72 10.88 11.35 -32.54
N PHE A 73 9.74 12.04 -32.35
CA PHE A 73 9.31 12.47 -31.02
C PHE A 73 8.62 11.32 -30.28
N ILE A 74 9.03 11.12 -29.04
CA ILE A 74 8.62 10.02 -28.17
C ILE A 74 7.78 10.60 -27.04
N GLU A 75 6.59 10.04 -26.81
CA GLU A 75 5.71 10.42 -25.71
C GLU A 75 6.06 9.58 -24.46
N GLY A 76 5.82 10.11 -23.26
CA GLY A 76 6.27 9.50 -22.02
C GLY A 76 6.15 10.41 -20.82
N ARG A 77 6.73 9.97 -19.69
CA ARG A 77 6.69 10.67 -18.39
C ARG A 77 8.09 10.94 -17.84
N VAL A 78 8.30 12.15 -17.33
CA VAL A 78 9.55 12.59 -16.69
C VAL A 78 9.68 12.00 -15.28
N VAL A 79 10.81 11.34 -15.01
CA VAL A 79 11.21 10.87 -13.67
C VAL A 79 12.43 11.67 -13.22
N GLY A 80 12.24 12.58 -12.26
CA GLY A 80 13.33 13.38 -11.72
C GLY A 80 14.18 12.57 -10.72
N HIS A 81 15.46 12.91 -10.63
CA HIS A 81 16.37 12.41 -9.61
C HIS A 81 16.79 13.54 -8.67
N ARG A 82 17.05 13.20 -7.40
CA ARG A 82 17.48 14.15 -6.36
C ARG A 82 18.80 14.89 -6.66
N ASP A 83 19.59 14.37 -7.60
CA ASP A 83 20.85 14.99 -8.06
C ASP A 83 20.63 15.86 -9.32
N GLY A 84 19.41 16.32 -9.58
CA GLY A 84 19.07 17.29 -10.65
C GLY A 84 18.93 16.72 -12.07
N TYR A 85 19.49 15.55 -12.37
CA TYR A 85 19.21 14.82 -13.61
C TYR A 85 17.87 14.07 -13.55
N GLY A 86 17.48 13.39 -14.63
CA GLY A 86 16.31 12.52 -14.64
C GLY A 86 16.35 11.45 -15.72
N PHE A 87 15.20 10.79 -15.87
CA PHE A 87 14.90 9.82 -16.92
C PHE A 87 13.54 10.14 -17.54
N PHE A 88 13.29 9.60 -18.71
CA PHE A 88 12.01 9.69 -19.40
C PHE A 88 11.53 8.27 -19.72
N ILE A 89 10.55 7.81 -18.94
CA ILE A 89 9.88 6.52 -19.17
C ILE A 89 9.01 6.69 -20.40
N ARG A 90 9.23 5.85 -21.40
CA ARG A 90 8.61 5.96 -22.71
C ARG A 90 7.26 5.27 -22.74
N ASP A 91 6.30 5.88 -23.44
CA ASP A 91 4.95 5.35 -23.63
C ASP A 91 4.90 4.10 -24.54
N ASP A 92 5.99 3.79 -25.25
CA ASP A 92 6.14 2.62 -26.13
C ASP A 92 6.79 1.41 -25.44
N GLY A 93 7.18 1.52 -24.16
CA GLY A 93 7.75 0.42 -23.37
C GLY A 93 9.21 0.07 -23.68
N GLU A 94 9.84 0.79 -24.60
CA GLU A 94 11.26 0.71 -24.89
C GLU A 94 12.11 1.35 -23.76
N PRO A 95 13.43 1.08 -23.69
CA PRO A 95 14.28 1.56 -22.59
C PRO A 95 14.28 3.07 -22.37
N ASP A 96 14.27 3.46 -21.09
CA ASP A 96 14.26 4.84 -20.59
C ASP A 96 15.35 5.72 -21.22
N ILE A 97 14.95 6.95 -21.55
CA ILE A 97 15.87 7.96 -22.10
C ILE A 97 16.42 8.81 -20.96
N PHE A 98 17.74 8.97 -20.89
CA PHE A 98 18.39 9.81 -19.88
C PHE A 98 18.12 11.30 -20.16
N LEU A 99 17.62 12.03 -19.15
CA LEU A 99 17.44 13.48 -19.21
C LEU A 99 18.56 14.16 -18.43
N PRO A 100 19.43 14.94 -19.09
CA PRO A 100 20.47 15.69 -18.39
C PRO A 100 19.85 16.82 -17.57
N GLU A 101 20.54 17.30 -16.54
CA GLU A 101 20.09 18.37 -15.64
C GLU A 101 19.53 19.57 -16.42
N ARG A 102 20.24 20.05 -17.46
CA ARG A 102 19.84 21.16 -18.36
C ARG A 102 18.46 21.03 -19.02
N GLU A 103 17.91 19.82 -19.11
CA GLU A 103 16.57 19.55 -19.63
C GLU A 103 15.54 19.44 -18.50
N MET A 104 15.92 18.82 -17.37
CA MET A 104 15.14 18.83 -16.13
C MET A 104 14.85 20.25 -15.62
N GLN A 105 15.67 21.24 -15.96
CA GLN A 105 15.41 22.67 -15.66
C GLN A 105 14.07 23.22 -16.21
N LYS A 106 13.38 22.49 -17.11
CA LYS A 106 12.08 22.85 -17.72
C LYS A 106 10.90 22.01 -17.17
N ALA A 107 11.17 21.06 -16.30
CA ALA A 107 10.28 19.95 -15.98
C ALA A 107 10.16 19.72 -14.48
N MET A 108 9.03 19.15 -14.07
CA MET A 108 8.86 18.61 -12.72
C MET A 108 8.71 17.08 -12.82
N HIS A 109 9.13 16.36 -11.77
CA HIS A 109 8.92 14.91 -11.72
C HIS A 109 7.42 14.59 -11.88
N GLY A 110 7.10 13.71 -12.82
CA GLY A 110 5.75 13.27 -13.11
C GLY A 110 5.15 13.92 -14.36
N ASP A 111 5.68 15.05 -14.84
CA ASP A 111 5.18 15.72 -16.05
C ASP A 111 5.21 14.78 -17.27
N ARG A 112 4.22 14.90 -18.17
CA ARG A 112 4.21 14.20 -19.47
C ARG A 112 4.69 15.14 -20.57
N ALA A 113 5.56 14.65 -21.44
CA ALA A 113 6.22 15.47 -22.44
C ALA A 113 6.40 14.76 -23.79
N LEU A 114 6.83 15.52 -24.80
CA LEU A 114 7.48 14.98 -26.00
C LEU A 114 9.00 15.13 -25.85
N VAL A 115 9.73 14.03 -26.03
CA VAL A 115 11.20 13.98 -26.00
C VAL A 115 11.74 13.53 -27.35
N ARG A 116 12.86 14.11 -27.78
CA ARG A 116 13.66 13.63 -28.92
C ARG A 116 14.99 13.10 -28.41
N VAL A 117 15.42 11.93 -28.89
CA VAL A 117 16.80 11.46 -28.65
C VAL A 117 17.78 12.34 -29.42
N ILE A 118 18.76 12.91 -28.74
CA ILE A 118 19.78 13.81 -29.30
C ILE A 118 21.17 13.18 -29.42
N GLY A 119 21.36 11.99 -28.85
CA GLY A 119 22.62 11.25 -28.89
C GLY A 119 22.63 10.10 -27.88
N TYR A 120 23.83 9.64 -27.53
CA TYR A 120 24.07 8.65 -26.49
C TYR A 120 25.10 9.18 -25.49
N ASP A 121 24.94 8.85 -24.22
CA ASP A 121 25.89 9.21 -23.16
C ASP A 121 27.19 8.36 -23.22
N ARG A 122 28.14 8.67 -22.34
CA ARG A 122 29.42 7.95 -22.23
C ARG A 122 29.29 6.47 -21.79
N ARG A 123 28.07 5.99 -21.50
CA ARG A 123 27.74 4.61 -21.14
C ARG A 123 26.85 3.94 -22.20
N GLY A 124 26.62 4.59 -23.35
CA GLY A 124 25.80 4.06 -24.44
C GLY A 124 24.29 4.21 -24.25
N ARG A 125 23.83 4.99 -23.26
CA ARG A 125 22.39 5.21 -22.99
C ARG A 125 21.87 6.40 -23.79
N SER A 126 20.68 6.30 -24.38
CA SER A 126 20.06 7.40 -25.15
C SER A 126 19.91 8.67 -24.31
N GLU A 127 20.41 9.81 -24.79
CA GLU A 127 20.22 11.14 -24.17
C GLU A 127 19.05 11.87 -24.84
N GLY A 128 18.14 12.42 -24.03
CA GLY A 128 16.91 13.08 -24.47
C GLY A 128 16.94 14.60 -24.35
N GLN A 129 16.21 15.25 -25.25
CA GLN A 129 15.83 16.66 -25.17
C GLN A 129 14.31 16.78 -25.08
N ILE A 130 13.82 17.54 -24.10
CA ILE A 130 12.41 17.89 -23.96
C ILE A 130 12.06 18.95 -25.01
N VAL A 131 11.03 18.66 -25.81
CA VAL A 131 10.58 19.46 -26.95
C VAL A 131 9.32 20.25 -26.62
N GLU A 132 8.38 19.63 -25.89
CA GLU A 132 7.07 20.18 -25.56
C GLU A 132 6.52 19.49 -24.30
N MET A 133 5.79 20.23 -23.46
CA MET A 133 5.05 19.67 -22.33
C MET A 133 3.61 19.37 -22.74
N LEU A 134 3.16 18.14 -22.49
CA LEU A 134 1.81 17.68 -22.80
C LEU A 134 0.87 17.82 -21.59
N GLU A 135 1.40 17.59 -20.39
CA GLU A 135 0.63 17.59 -19.14
C GLU A 135 1.57 17.88 -17.96
N ARG A 136 1.19 18.84 -17.09
CA ARG A 136 1.90 19.10 -15.84
C ARG A 136 1.28 18.25 -14.72
N ALA A 137 2.09 17.48 -14.00
CA ALA A 137 1.59 16.58 -12.97
C ALA A 137 1.37 17.28 -11.61
N ASN A 138 2.17 18.30 -11.31
CA ASN A 138 2.26 18.89 -9.98
C ASN A 138 1.51 20.23 -9.90
N ARG A 139 0.18 20.20 -9.78
CA ARG A 139 -0.58 21.44 -9.48
C ARG A 139 -0.35 21.91 -8.05
N TYR A 140 -0.31 20.97 -7.12
CA TYR A 140 -0.04 21.21 -5.70
C TYR A 140 1.22 20.46 -5.29
N VAL A 141 2.08 21.09 -4.50
CA VAL A 141 3.33 20.50 -3.97
C VAL A 141 3.40 20.75 -2.47
N ILE A 142 3.69 19.71 -1.69
CA ILE A 142 4.08 19.91 -0.28
C ILE A 142 5.55 20.29 -0.22
N GLY A 143 5.86 21.24 0.64
CA GLY A 143 7.20 21.39 1.16
C GLY A 143 7.22 22.14 2.48
N ARG A 144 8.42 22.35 2.99
CA ARG A 144 8.66 23.20 4.17
C ARG A 144 8.84 24.65 3.75
N LEU A 145 8.12 25.58 4.38
CA LEU A 145 8.28 27.02 4.13
C LEU A 145 9.57 27.53 4.78
N LEU A 146 10.51 27.97 3.96
CA LEU A 146 11.82 28.51 4.34
C LEU A 146 11.94 29.99 3.97
N SER A 147 12.95 30.66 4.54
CA SER A 147 13.27 32.07 4.29
C SER A 147 14.76 32.21 3.98
N GLU A 148 15.11 32.17 2.70
CA GLU A 148 16.49 32.25 2.22
C GLU A 148 16.84 33.67 1.79
N SER A 149 17.82 34.30 2.46
CA SER A 149 18.27 35.66 2.16
C SER A 149 17.14 36.71 2.09
N GLY A 150 16.05 36.50 2.83
CA GLY A 150 14.84 37.35 2.82
C GLY A 150 13.81 37.01 1.73
N THR A 151 14.06 36.02 0.88
CA THR A 151 13.10 35.46 -0.07
C THR A 151 12.39 34.26 0.55
N LEU A 152 11.08 34.17 0.39
CA LEU A 152 10.29 33.03 0.86
C LEU A 152 10.29 31.93 -0.21
N VAL A 153 10.68 30.72 0.18
CA VAL A 153 10.74 29.56 -0.70
C VAL A 153 10.10 28.36 0.00
N VAL A 154 9.54 27.42 -0.77
CA VAL A 154 9.08 26.14 -0.23
C VAL A 154 9.94 25.02 -0.80
N ALA A 155 10.69 24.36 0.09
CA ALA A 155 11.56 23.25 -0.24
C ALA A 155 10.75 21.94 -0.28
N PRO A 156 10.58 21.27 -1.43
CA PRO A 156 9.64 20.16 -1.54
C PRO A 156 10.01 18.94 -0.71
N GLU A 157 9.00 18.20 -0.26
CA GLU A 157 9.20 16.90 0.40
C GLU A 157 9.66 15.82 -0.59
N ASP A 158 9.16 15.85 -1.84
CA ASP A 158 9.71 15.01 -2.90
C ASP A 158 10.95 15.65 -3.53
N LYS A 159 12.13 15.20 -3.09
CA LYS A 159 13.42 15.66 -3.60
C LYS A 159 13.64 15.35 -5.09
N ARG A 160 12.81 14.52 -5.74
CA ARG A 160 12.80 14.31 -7.21
C ARG A 160 12.34 15.55 -7.99
N LEU A 161 11.67 16.51 -7.33
CA LEU A 161 11.33 17.81 -7.93
C LEU A 161 12.55 18.71 -8.10
N GLY A 162 13.63 18.50 -7.35
CA GLY A 162 14.97 19.07 -7.57
C GLY A 162 15.11 20.60 -7.49
N ARG A 163 14.04 21.34 -7.16
CA ARG A 163 14.01 22.80 -7.09
C ARG A 163 13.04 23.29 -6.02
N ASP A 164 13.41 24.36 -5.33
CA ASP A 164 12.55 25.05 -4.38
C ASP A 164 11.58 25.99 -5.10
N ILE A 165 10.36 26.12 -4.56
CA ILE A 165 9.28 26.91 -5.15
C ILE A 165 9.30 28.30 -4.52
N LEU A 166 9.55 29.34 -5.33
CA LEU A 166 9.50 30.72 -4.88
C LEU A 166 8.06 31.09 -4.51
N ILE A 167 7.85 31.65 -3.33
CA ILE A 167 6.52 32.08 -2.91
C ILE A 167 6.27 33.51 -3.37
N ALA A 168 5.22 33.69 -4.17
CA ALA A 168 4.83 35.00 -4.71
C ALA A 168 4.63 36.03 -3.59
N PRO A 169 4.79 37.35 -3.83
CA PRO A 169 4.58 38.37 -2.81
C PRO A 169 3.21 38.28 -2.14
N LYS A 170 3.20 38.16 -0.80
CA LYS A 170 2.02 37.87 0.06
C LYS A 170 1.41 36.45 -0.08
N GLY A 171 1.95 35.62 -0.98
CA GLY A 171 1.50 34.26 -1.27
C GLY A 171 1.68 33.25 -0.14
N GLN A 172 2.40 33.58 0.94
CA GLN A 172 2.48 32.75 2.16
C GLN A 172 1.16 32.72 2.96
N GLY A 173 0.25 33.69 2.73
CA GLY A 173 -1.01 33.79 3.47
C GLY A 173 -0.79 33.94 4.99
N LYS A 174 -1.15 32.89 5.75
CA LYS A 174 -0.99 32.79 7.21
C LYS A 174 0.17 31.88 7.66
N ALA A 175 0.88 31.25 6.72
CA ALA A 175 1.95 30.31 7.02
C ALA A 175 3.14 31.00 7.71
N LYS A 176 3.87 30.24 8.54
CA LYS A 176 5.11 30.66 9.19
C LYS A 176 6.29 29.89 8.60
N VAL A 177 7.46 30.53 8.61
CA VAL A 177 8.74 29.84 8.31
C VAL A 177 8.93 28.69 9.30
N GLY A 178 9.28 27.51 8.77
CA GLY A 178 9.42 26.25 9.51
C GLY A 178 8.28 25.25 9.26
N GLN A 179 7.09 25.73 8.90
CA GLN A 179 5.87 24.91 8.74
C GLN A 179 5.84 24.10 7.44
N VAL A 180 5.11 22.99 7.48
CA VAL A 180 4.77 22.17 6.30
C VAL A 180 3.52 22.75 5.63
N VAL A 181 3.60 23.02 4.33
CA VAL A 181 2.57 23.74 3.56
C VAL A 181 2.29 23.09 2.22
N SER A 182 1.03 23.14 1.77
CA SER A 182 0.67 22.83 0.39
C SER A 182 0.69 24.10 -0.46
N VAL A 183 1.42 24.05 -1.57
CA VAL A 183 1.65 25.18 -2.47
C VAL A 183 1.00 24.88 -3.82
N GLU A 184 0.11 25.76 -4.28
CA GLU A 184 -0.35 25.74 -5.67
C GLU A 184 0.71 26.39 -6.57
N ILE A 185 1.14 25.69 -7.61
CA ILE A 185 2.03 26.21 -8.65
C ILE A 185 1.28 27.22 -9.51
N LEU A 186 1.80 28.44 -9.59
CA LEU A 186 1.29 29.53 -10.41
C LEU A 186 2.09 29.68 -11.71
N GLU A 187 3.41 29.47 -11.63
CA GLU A 187 4.32 29.48 -12.76
C GLU A 187 5.24 28.24 -12.67
N TYR A 188 5.26 27.44 -13.73
CA TYR A 188 6.04 26.20 -13.81
C TYR A 188 7.50 26.49 -14.20
N PRO A 189 8.46 25.59 -13.90
CA PRO A 189 9.85 25.83 -14.23
C PRO A 189 10.08 25.86 -15.75
N ASP A 190 10.96 26.76 -16.17
CA ASP A 190 11.56 26.81 -17.50
C ASP A 190 13.07 27.07 -17.34
N ARG A 191 13.82 26.99 -18.44
CA ARG A 191 15.29 27.11 -18.51
C ARG A 191 15.89 28.32 -17.79
N TYR A 192 15.13 29.40 -17.64
CA TYR A 192 15.53 30.63 -16.94
C TYR A 192 14.53 31.09 -15.87
N VAL A 193 13.55 30.24 -15.51
CA VAL A 193 12.44 30.56 -14.61
C VAL A 193 12.38 29.51 -13.50
N GLN A 194 12.46 29.96 -12.25
CA GLN A 194 12.20 29.10 -11.09
C GLN A 194 10.69 28.96 -10.87
N PRO A 195 10.20 27.82 -10.37
CA PRO A 195 8.76 27.65 -10.13
C PRO A 195 8.28 28.69 -9.11
N ILE A 196 7.15 29.34 -9.39
CA ILE A 196 6.51 30.30 -8.49
C ILE A 196 5.17 29.74 -8.02
N GLY A 197 4.89 29.83 -6.73
CA GLY A 197 3.64 29.33 -6.14
C GLY A 197 3.04 30.23 -5.07
N ARG A 198 1.90 29.78 -4.54
CA ARG A 198 1.23 30.35 -3.35
C ARG A 198 0.84 29.23 -2.38
N VAL A 199 0.99 29.48 -1.09
CA VAL A 199 0.45 28.58 -0.05
C VAL A 199 -1.08 28.61 -0.12
N VAL A 200 -1.69 27.43 -0.24
CA VAL A 200 -3.15 27.25 -0.20
C VAL A 200 -3.61 26.57 1.09
N GLU A 201 -2.75 25.77 1.71
CA GLU A 201 -3.02 25.01 2.93
C GLU A 201 -1.77 25.05 3.83
N VAL A 202 -1.97 25.18 5.14
CA VAL A 202 -0.94 24.99 6.16
C VAL A 202 -1.29 23.69 6.88
N LEU A 203 -0.41 22.69 6.78
CA LEU A 203 -0.66 21.37 7.36
C LEU A 203 -0.32 21.35 8.85
N GLY A 204 0.82 21.94 9.24
CA GLY A 204 1.28 21.99 10.63
C GLY A 204 2.78 22.25 10.75
N GLU A 205 3.35 21.95 11.91
CA GLU A 205 4.79 21.87 12.14
C GLU A 205 5.32 20.47 11.75
N ILE A 206 6.61 20.34 11.46
CA ILE A 206 7.20 19.08 10.96
C ILE A 206 7.29 17.95 12.01
N ASP A 207 7.29 18.29 13.30
CA ASP A 207 7.27 17.34 14.42
C ASP A 207 5.83 17.05 14.94
N ASP A 208 4.77 17.56 14.28
CA ASP A 208 3.38 17.31 14.69
C ASP A 208 2.99 15.83 14.45
N PRO A 209 2.38 15.10 15.41
CA PRO A 209 2.04 13.68 15.24
C PRO A 209 1.09 13.41 14.08
N GLY A 210 1.50 12.58 13.12
CA GLY A 210 0.74 12.26 11.91
C GLY A 210 1.08 13.13 10.70
N MET A 211 1.95 14.15 10.86
CA MET A 211 2.48 14.94 9.75
C MET A 211 3.21 14.07 8.72
N GLU A 212 3.90 13.04 9.18
CA GLU A 212 4.57 12.05 8.33
C GLU A 212 3.61 11.33 7.38
N ILE A 213 2.38 11.07 7.84
CA ILE A 213 1.32 10.44 7.06
C ILE A 213 0.75 11.44 6.06
N GLU A 214 0.41 12.65 6.48
CA GLU A 214 -0.08 13.69 5.55
C GLU A 214 0.94 14.02 4.44
N ILE A 215 2.24 14.06 4.79
CA ILE A 215 3.32 14.19 3.82
C ILE A 215 3.30 13.01 2.83
N ALA A 216 3.32 11.77 3.30
CA ALA A 216 3.36 10.60 2.42
C ALA A 216 2.12 10.49 1.52
N VAL A 217 0.93 10.68 2.07
CA VAL A 217 -0.35 10.60 1.37
C VAL A 217 -0.38 11.54 0.16
N ARG A 218 -0.05 12.82 0.38
CA ARG A 218 0.00 13.84 -0.68
C ARG A 218 1.22 13.64 -1.62
N LYS A 219 2.39 13.23 -1.11
CA LYS A 219 3.63 12.94 -1.89
C LYS A 219 3.46 11.81 -2.90
N TYR A 220 2.79 10.71 -2.53
CA TYR A 220 2.56 9.58 -3.43
C TYR A 220 1.24 9.67 -4.21
N GLY A 221 0.44 10.73 -4.01
CA GLY A 221 -0.87 10.89 -4.65
C GLY A 221 -1.85 9.80 -4.23
N VAL A 222 -1.91 9.48 -2.93
CA VAL A 222 -2.88 8.56 -2.34
C VAL A 222 -4.23 9.28 -2.18
N PRO A 223 -5.32 8.79 -2.81
CA PRO A 223 -6.65 9.36 -2.64
C PRO A 223 -7.16 9.08 -1.21
N HIS A 224 -7.37 10.15 -0.45
CA HIS A 224 -7.71 10.08 0.97
C HIS A 224 -9.07 10.72 1.29
N GLU A 225 -9.43 11.79 0.58
CA GLU A 225 -10.78 12.39 0.62
C GLU A 225 -11.78 11.56 -0.23
N PHE A 226 -13.00 11.37 0.27
CA PHE A 226 -14.10 10.76 -0.49
C PHE A 226 -14.89 11.86 -1.20
N SER A 227 -15.45 11.55 -2.38
CA SER A 227 -16.24 12.54 -3.11
C SER A 227 -17.54 12.88 -2.36
N GLU A 228 -17.99 14.12 -2.51
CA GLU A 228 -19.30 14.59 -2.04
C GLU A 228 -20.47 13.74 -2.54
N ALA A 229 -20.31 12.99 -3.65
CA ALA A 229 -21.33 12.06 -4.13
C ALA A 229 -21.27 10.72 -3.38
N THR A 230 -20.06 10.24 -3.08
CA THR A 230 -19.79 9.00 -2.32
C THR A 230 -20.24 9.10 -0.88
N LEU A 231 -19.98 10.24 -0.22
CA LEU A 231 -20.44 10.49 1.15
C LEU A 231 -21.97 10.44 1.23
N ARG A 232 -22.68 11.15 0.34
CA ARG A 232 -24.15 11.11 0.26
C ARG A 232 -24.73 9.75 -0.12
N GLU A 233 -24.03 8.96 -0.95
CA GLU A 233 -24.46 7.57 -1.23
C GLU A 233 -24.31 6.68 0.02
N SER A 234 -23.18 6.79 0.74
CA SER A 234 -22.92 6.09 2.00
C SER A 234 -23.94 6.46 3.09
N GLU A 235 -24.23 7.75 3.27
CA GLU A 235 -25.25 8.24 4.20
C GLU A 235 -26.63 7.65 3.93
N ALA A 236 -27.01 7.51 2.66
CA ALA A 236 -28.32 6.99 2.22
C ALA A 236 -28.50 5.46 2.38
N LEU A 237 -27.42 4.71 2.64
CA LEU A 237 -27.50 3.29 3.01
C LEU A 237 -28.15 3.14 4.41
N PRO A 238 -28.78 1.99 4.74
CA PRO A 238 -29.19 1.72 6.11
C PRO A 238 -27.99 1.55 7.04
N ASP A 239 -28.24 1.48 8.35
CA ASP A 239 -27.21 1.15 9.35
C ASP A 239 -27.23 -0.35 9.74
N VAL A 240 -28.25 -1.08 9.29
CA VAL A 240 -28.45 -2.53 9.48
C VAL A 240 -28.99 -3.19 8.20
N VAL A 241 -28.80 -4.51 8.08
CA VAL A 241 -29.42 -5.33 7.01
C VAL A 241 -30.95 -5.26 7.13
N ARG A 242 -31.66 -5.12 6.00
CA ARG A 242 -33.13 -5.10 5.96
C ARG A 242 -33.68 -6.47 5.58
N GLU A 243 -34.92 -6.79 5.97
CA GLU A 243 -35.60 -8.03 5.54
C GLU A 243 -35.62 -8.20 4.01
N SER A 244 -35.71 -7.09 3.26
CA SER A 244 -35.66 -7.08 1.80
C SER A 244 -34.31 -7.56 1.22
N ASP A 245 -33.22 -7.41 1.96
CA ASP A 245 -31.87 -7.81 1.52
C ASP A 245 -31.63 -9.32 1.68
N LEU A 246 -32.48 -10.01 2.46
CA LEU A 246 -32.43 -11.45 2.73
C LEU A 246 -32.99 -12.30 1.57
N ALA A 247 -33.74 -11.69 0.66
CA ALA A 247 -34.44 -12.38 -0.41
C ALA A 247 -33.47 -13.14 -1.35
N GLY A 248 -33.64 -14.46 -1.46
CA GLY A 248 -32.81 -15.33 -2.31
C GLY A 248 -31.43 -15.67 -1.74
N ARG A 249 -31.18 -15.39 -0.46
CA ARG A 249 -29.95 -15.77 0.25
C ARG A 249 -30.12 -17.08 1.01
N ILE A 250 -29.04 -17.83 1.19
CA ILE A 250 -28.98 -18.94 2.14
C ILE A 250 -28.91 -18.38 3.56
N ASP A 251 -29.65 -18.96 4.51
CA ASP A 251 -29.54 -18.61 5.93
C ASP A 251 -28.46 -19.46 6.60
N LEU A 252 -27.43 -18.80 7.14
CA LEU A 252 -26.35 -19.40 7.91
C LEU A 252 -26.27 -18.83 9.34
N ARG A 253 -27.32 -18.17 9.84
CA ARG A 253 -27.29 -17.52 11.16
C ARG A 253 -27.21 -18.50 12.33
N ASP A 254 -27.65 -19.75 12.12
CA ASP A 254 -27.49 -20.86 13.07
C ASP A 254 -26.12 -21.58 12.96
N VAL A 255 -25.26 -21.19 12.01
CA VAL A 255 -23.90 -21.75 11.86
C VAL A 255 -22.93 -20.89 12.67
N PRO A 256 -22.12 -21.47 13.59
CA PRO A 256 -21.22 -20.69 14.46
C PRO A 256 -19.94 -20.26 13.72
N LEU A 257 -20.12 -19.40 12.71
CA LEU A 257 -19.08 -18.67 12.01
C LEU A 257 -18.43 -17.66 12.96
N VAL A 258 -17.09 -17.58 12.94
CA VAL A 258 -16.30 -16.66 13.77
C VAL A 258 -15.37 -15.82 12.92
N THR A 259 -15.13 -14.57 13.34
CA THR A 259 -14.06 -13.71 12.79
C THR A 259 -12.82 -13.80 13.69
N ILE A 260 -11.63 -13.86 13.10
CA ILE A 260 -10.36 -14.08 13.81
C ILE A 260 -9.32 -13.10 13.26
N ASP A 261 -9.08 -12.02 14.01
CA ASP A 261 -8.38 -10.84 13.49
C ASP A 261 -7.27 -10.34 14.43
N GLY A 262 -6.55 -9.29 13.99
CA GLY A 262 -5.69 -8.52 14.88
C GLY A 262 -6.50 -7.66 15.85
N GLU A 263 -5.96 -7.39 17.03
CA GLU A 263 -6.58 -6.63 18.11
C GLU A 263 -7.20 -5.30 17.62
N ASP A 264 -6.46 -4.55 16.78
CA ASP A 264 -6.86 -3.24 16.23
C ASP A 264 -7.82 -3.28 15.03
N ALA A 265 -8.07 -4.44 14.42
CA ALA A 265 -8.92 -4.55 13.23
C ALA A 265 -10.40 -4.23 13.53
N ARG A 266 -11.09 -3.60 12.56
CA ARG A 266 -12.52 -3.20 12.61
C ARG A 266 -13.29 -3.57 11.33
N ASP A 267 -12.55 -3.80 10.26
CA ASP A 267 -12.92 -4.12 8.89
C ASP A 267 -12.87 -5.64 8.67
N PHE A 268 -13.75 -6.39 9.35
CA PHE A 268 -13.79 -7.86 9.31
C PHE A 268 -14.33 -8.35 7.96
N ASP A 269 -13.42 -8.61 7.02
CA ASP A 269 -13.72 -9.10 5.67
C ASP A 269 -14.23 -10.54 5.64
N ASP A 270 -13.71 -11.41 6.51
CA ASP A 270 -13.90 -12.87 6.44
C ASP A 270 -14.28 -13.51 7.79
N ALA A 271 -15.10 -14.56 7.71
CA ALA A 271 -15.50 -15.40 8.84
C ALA A 271 -15.44 -16.88 8.45
N VAL A 272 -15.00 -17.74 9.37
CA VAL A 272 -14.72 -19.15 9.12
C VAL A 272 -15.54 -20.10 10.01
N TYR A 273 -15.89 -21.26 9.46
CA TYR A 273 -16.45 -22.40 10.16
C TYR A 273 -15.98 -23.70 9.51
N CYS A 274 -15.80 -24.76 10.30
CA CYS A 274 -15.39 -26.08 9.82
C CYS A 274 -16.13 -27.19 10.56
N GLU A 275 -16.52 -28.24 9.84
CA GLU A 275 -17.09 -29.48 10.41
C GLU A 275 -16.48 -30.74 9.76
N PRO A 276 -16.29 -31.84 10.51
CA PRO A 276 -15.73 -33.08 9.99
C PRO A 276 -16.80 -33.91 9.25
N VAL A 277 -16.53 -34.25 7.99
CA VAL A 277 -17.47 -34.96 7.11
C VAL A 277 -16.92 -36.31 6.62
N LYS A 278 -17.80 -37.15 6.05
CA LYS A 278 -17.41 -38.46 5.46
C LYS A 278 -17.43 -38.39 3.94
N ILE A 279 -16.26 -38.51 3.32
CA ILE A 279 -16.10 -38.62 1.87
C ILE A 279 -16.02 -40.10 1.52
N GLY A 280 -17.20 -40.70 1.28
CA GLY A 280 -17.33 -42.15 1.12
C GLY A 280 -17.02 -42.90 2.41
N ARG A 281 -15.84 -43.52 2.50
CA ARG A 281 -15.35 -44.22 3.71
C ARG A 281 -14.28 -43.45 4.49
N SER A 282 -13.82 -42.30 3.99
CA SER A 282 -12.72 -41.52 4.57
C SER A 282 -13.22 -40.30 5.36
N LYS A 283 -12.47 -39.85 6.39
CA LYS A 283 -12.65 -38.51 6.95
C LYS A 283 -12.29 -37.46 5.89
N GLY A 284 -13.02 -36.37 5.90
CA GLY A 284 -12.67 -35.07 5.34
C GLY A 284 -13.24 -33.98 6.22
N TRP A 285 -13.24 -32.76 5.72
CA TRP A 285 -13.86 -31.60 6.37
C TRP A 285 -14.72 -30.85 5.36
N ARG A 286 -15.71 -30.12 5.85
CA ARG A 286 -16.39 -29.07 5.11
C ARG A 286 -15.97 -27.75 5.73
N LEU A 287 -15.32 -26.91 4.92
CA LEU A 287 -14.90 -25.57 5.27
C LEU A 287 -15.90 -24.58 4.67
N VAL A 288 -16.44 -23.71 5.51
CA VAL A 288 -17.29 -22.59 5.11
C VAL A 288 -16.51 -21.31 5.37
N VAL A 289 -16.21 -20.58 4.28
CA VAL A 289 -15.60 -19.25 4.32
C VAL A 289 -16.65 -18.25 3.86
N ALA A 290 -17.15 -17.43 4.78
CA ALA A 290 -18.10 -16.37 4.51
C ALA A 290 -17.37 -15.02 4.40
N ILE A 291 -17.48 -14.36 3.24
CA ILE A 291 -16.83 -13.08 2.97
C ILE A 291 -17.87 -11.96 2.89
N ALA A 292 -17.57 -10.78 3.43
CA ALA A 292 -18.40 -9.58 3.37
C ALA A 292 -18.96 -9.31 1.95
N ASP A 293 -20.29 -9.23 1.79
CA ASP A 293 -20.91 -8.99 0.48
C ASP A 293 -20.91 -7.50 0.09
N VAL A 294 -19.71 -6.94 -0.02
CA VAL A 294 -19.48 -5.55 -0.47
C VAL A 294 -20.13 -5.28 -1.83
N SER A 295 -20.18 -6.29 -2.70
CA SER A 295 -20.82 -6.21 -4.03
C SER A 295 -22.35 -6.02 -4.00
N HIS A 296 -23.00 -6.18 -2.83
CA HIS A 296 -24.40 -5.80 -2.62
C HIS A 296 -24.54 -4.27 -2.47
N TYR A 297 -23.63 -3.64 -1.72
CA TYR A 297 -23.70 -2.21 -1.40
C TYR A 297 -23.00 -1.33 -2.45
N VAL A 298 -21.81 -1.73 -2.91
CA VAL A 298 -20.99 -0.99 -3.88
C VAL A 298 -21.36 -1.46 -5.29
N GLN A 299 -22.27 -0.73 -5.93
CA GLN A 299 -22.84 -1.07 -7.24
C GLN A 299 -22.06 -0.44 -8.42
N PRO A 300 -21.81 -1.18 -9.53
CA PRO A 300 -21.01 -0.70 -10.65
C PRO A 300 -21.43 0.67 -11.21
N GLY A 301 -20.45 1.53 -11.47
CA GLY A 301 -20.64 2.86 -12.09
C GLY A 301 -21.28 3.93 -11.18
N LYS A 302 -21.49 3.62 -9.90
CA LYS A 302 -21.96 4.60 -8.88
C LYS A 302 -20.81 5.27 -8.14
N SER A 303 -21.10 6.21 -7.25
CA SER A 303 -20.08 7.01 -6.55
C SER A 303 -19.20 6.18 -5.60
N LEU A 304 -19.80 5.26 -4.83
CA LEU A 304 -19.03 4.29 -4.03
C LEU A 304 -18.07 3.44 -4.88
N ASP A 305 -18.45 3.12 -6.14
CA ASP A 305 -17.62 2.33 -7.06
C ASP A 305 -16.51 3.18 -7.70
N VAL A 306 -16.80 4.45 -8.02
CA VAL A 306 -15.83 5.42 -8.57
C VAL A 306 -14.66 5.66 -7.60
N ASP A 307 -14.94 5.95 -6.33
CA ASP A 307 -13.88 6.18 -5.34
C ASP A 307 -13.15 4.87 -4.99
N ALA A 308 -13.85 3.73 -5.00
CA ALA A 308 -13.24 2.41 -4.79
C ALA A 308 -12.28 2.02 -5.93
N ILE A 309 -12.58 2.40 -7.19
CA ILE A 309 -11.64 2.29 -8.32
C ILE A 309 -10.41 3.16 -8.06
N ASP A 310 -10.57 4.48 -7.85
CA ASP A 310 -9.45 5.42 -7.74
C ASP A 310 -8.46 5.06 -6.61
N ARG A 311 -8.98 4.58 -5.49
CA ARG A 311 -8.21 4.02 -4.37
C ARG A 311 -7.60 2.65 -4.73
N ALA A 312 -8.42 1.74 -5.25
CA ALA A 312 -8.18 0.31 -5.55
C ALA A 312 -7.76 -0.59 -4.36
N THR A 313 -7.20 -0.02 -3.30
CA THR A 313 -6.86 -0.70 -2.04
C THR A 313 -7.00 0.27 -0.86
N SER A 314 -7.26 -0.25 0.34
CA SER A 314 -7.00 0.48 1.57
C SER A 314 -5.48 0.63 1.77
N VAL A 315 -5.05 1.73 2.41
CA VAL A 315 -3.66 1.97 2.81
C VAL A 315 -3.55 1.96 4.32
N TYR A 316 -2.70 1.10 4.87
CA TYR A 316 -2.51 0.94 6.32
C TYR A 316 -1.20 1.61 6.72
N PHE A 317 -1.29 2.77 7.38
CA PHE A 317 -0.17 3.43 8.04
C PHE A 317 -0.20 3.07 9.54
N PRO A 318 0.94 3.19 10.26
CA PRO A 318 0.93 3.19 11.72
C PRO A 318 -0.12 4.18 12.26
N ARG A 319 -1.03 3.69 13.12
CA ARG A 319 -2.15 4.44 13.74
C ARG A 319 -3.29 4.92 12.82
N ARG A 320 -3.18 4.85 11.49
CA ARG A 320 -4.21 5.39 10.58
C ARG A 320 -4.41 4.52 9.35
N VAL A 321 -5.64 4.10 9.12
CA VAL A 321 -6.06 3.49 7.86
C VAL A 321 -6.64 4.57 6.95
N ILE A 322 -6.34 4.51 5.66
CA ILE A 322 -7.06 5.21 4.62
C ILE A 322 -7.86 4.15 3.86
N PRO A 323 -9.15 3.96 4.19
CA PRO A 323 -9.90 2.82 3.69
C PRO A 323 -10.30 3.02 2.22
N MET A 324 -10.44 1.91 1.48
CA MET A 324 -10.98 1.93 0.11
C MET A 324 -12.43 2.41 0.06
N LEU A 325 -13.20 2.18 1.13
CA LEU A 325 -14.63 2.49 1.26
C LEU A 325 -14.89 3.35 2.51
N PRO A 326 -15.97 4.16 2.54
CA PRO A 326 -16.35 4.90 3.75
C PRO A 326 -16.60 3.99 4.95
N GLU A 327 -16.27 4.45 6.16
CA GLU A 327 -16.28 3.64 7.39
C GLU A 327 -17.65 3.01 7.73
N LYS A 328 -18.76 3.68 7.37
CA LYS A 328 -20.12 3.13 7.48
C LYS A 328 -20.30 1.82 6.71
N LEU A 329 -19.57 1.63 5.61
CA LEU A 329 -19.47 0.34 4.92
C LEU A 329 -18.37 -0.52 5.57
N SER A 330 -17.11 -0.05 5.57
CA SER A 330 -15.95 -0.90 5.90
C SER A 330 -15.99 -1.47 7.31
N ASN A 331 -16.43 -0.67 8.29
CA ASN A 331 -16.47 -1.04 9.71
C ASN A 331 -17.91 -1.37 10.16
N GLY A 332 -18.92 -0.96 9.36
CA GLY A 332 -20.34 -1.07 9.66
C GLY A 332 -21.06 -2.19 8.90
N LEU A 333 -21.64 -1.86 7.74
CA LEU A 333 -22.52 -2.74 6.95
C LEU A 333 -21.83 -3.95 6.31
N CYS A 334 -20.56 -3.81 5.92
CA CYS A 334 -19.80 -4.88 5.27
C CYS A 334 -19.07 -5.73 6.30
N SER A 335 -18.45 -5.11 7.30
CA SER A 335 -17.74 -5.81 8.39
C SER A 335 -18.64 -6.87 9.04
N LEU A 336 -18.13 -8.09 9.14
CA LEU A 336 -18.77 -9.28 9.71
C LEU A 336 -18.81 -9.25 11.25
N ASN A 337 -19.26 -8.12 11.78
CA ASN A 337 -19.35 -7.80 13.20
C ASN A 337 -20.13 -8.88 14.01
N PRO A 338 -19.74 -9.13 15.27
CA PRO A 338 -20.39 -10.10 16.15
C PRO A 338 -21.80 -9.68 16.54
N GLU A 339 -22.64 -10.66 16.86
CA GLU A 339 -24.01 -10.47 17.40
C GLU A 339 -24.98 -9.69 16.47
N VAL A 340 -24.65 -9.53 15.19
CA VAL A 340 -25.48 -8.84 14.19
C VAL A 340 -25.54 -9.56 12.86
N ASP A 341 -26.73 -9.54 12.23
CA ASP A 341 -26.93 -10.14 10.91
C ASP A 341 -26.13 -9.39 9.83
N ARG A 342 -25.45 -10.13 8.96
CA ARG A 342 -24.60 -9.61 7.89
C ARG A 342 -24.76 -10.38 6.58
N LEU A 343 -24.67 -9.64 5.48
CA LEU A 343 -24.72 -10.20 4.13
C LEU A 343 -23.34 -10.68 3.71
N CYS A 344 -23.23 -11.93 3.26
CA CYS A 344 -21.97 -12.51 2.83
C CYS A 344 -22.09 -13.23 1.47
N MET A 345 -20.94 -13.38 0.80
CA MET A 345 -20.71 -14.29 -0.31
C MET A 345 -19.88 -15.45 0.25
N VAL A 346 -20.38 -16.67 0.13
CA VAL A 346 -19.81 -17.84 0.79
C VAL A 346 -19.09 -18.72 -0.21
N CYS A 347 -17.91 -19.20 0.16
CA CYS A 347 -17.26 -20.37 -0.42
C CYS A 347 -17.46 -21.56 0.55
N ASP A 348 -18.19 -22.58 0.12
CA ASP A 348 -18.46 -23.80 0.89
C ASP A 348 -17.76 -24.98 0.18
N ALA A 349 -16.71 -25.53 0.81
CA ALA A 349 -15.75 -26.45 0.19
C ALA A 349 -15.56 -27.73 1.00
N VAL A 350 -15.61 -28.88 0.32
CA VAL A 350 -15.38 -30.20 0.91
C VAL A 350 -13.94 -30.64 0.63
N ILE A 351 -13.17 -30.90 1.68
CA ILE A 351 -11.71 -31.12 1.65
C ILE A 351 -11.40 -32.52 2.18
N THR A 352 -10.48 -33.22 1.51
CA THR A 352 -10.10 -34.61 1.87
C THR A 352 -9.06 -34.69 3.00
N ALA A 353 -8.88 -35.90 3.55
CA ALA A 353 -7.73 -36.30 4.39
C ALA A 353 -6.32 -36.04 3.80
N LYS A 354 -6.22 -35.50 2.57
CA LYS A 354 -4.98 -35.10 1.90
C LYS A 354 -4.91 -33.60 1.57
N GLY A 355 -5.82 -32.78 2.11
CA GLY A 355 -5.89 -31.34 1.81
C GLY A 355 -6.37 -31.01 0.39
N GLN A 356 -6.74 -32.03 -0.41
CA GLN A 356 -7.28 -31.83 -1.75
C GLN A 356 -8.75 -31.41 -1.66
N ILE A 357 -9.12 -30.31 -2.32
CA ILE A 357 -10.50 -29.87 -2.53
C ILE A 357 -11.21 -30.92 -3.39
N LYS A 358 -12.33 -31.47 -2.91
CA LYS A 358 -13.10 -32.52 -3.59
C LYS A 358 -14.32 -31.98 -4.34
N ALA A 359 -14.92 -30.92 -3.80
CA ALA A 359 -16.01 -30.16 -4.37
C ALA A 359 -16.08 -28.80 -3.66
N TYR A 360 -16.63 -27.79 -4.32
CA TYR A 360 -16.97 -26.51 -3.71
C TYR A 360 -18.22 -25.92 -4.38
N GLN A 361 -18.85 -24.97 -3.70
CA GLN A 361 -19.93 -24.14 -4.24
C GLN A 361 -19.80 -22.70 -3.73
N PHE A 362 -20.32 -21.75 -4.50
CA PHE A 362 -20.44 -20.35 -4.10
C PHE A 362 -21.90 -19.94 -4.03
N TYR A 363 -22.29 -19.17 -3.00
CA TYR A 363 -23.65 -18.64 -2.87
C TYR A 363 -23.72 -17.37 -2.02
N PRO A 364 -24.66 -16.44 -2.33
CA PRO A 364 -25.03 -15.37 -1.41
C PRO A 364 -25.73 -15.93 -0.16
N ALA A 365 -25.35 -15.44 1.01
CA ALA A 365 -25.96 -15.82 2.28
C ALA A 365 -26.21 -14.61 3.20
N VAL A 366 -26.95 -14.87 4.28
CA VAL A 366 -26.94 -14.06 5.51
C VAL A 366 -26.31 -14.92 6.62
N MET A 367 -25.48 -14.30 7.46
CA MET A 367 -24.83 -14.93 8.61
C MET A 367 -24.97 -14.06 9.85
N HIS A 368 -24.70 -14.65 11.02
CA HIS A 368 -24.64 -13.96 12.30
C HIS A 368 -23.32 -14.39 12.96
N SER A 369 -22.37 -13.47 13.15
CA SER A 369 -21.04 -13.85 13.66
C SER A 369 -21.12 -14.20 15.15
N ALA A 370 -20.81 -15.46 15.47
CA ALA A 370 -20.98 -16.04 16.81
C ALA A 370 -19.91 -15.57 17.80
N ALA A 371 -18.75 -15.12 17.30
CA ALA A 371 -17.77 -14.37 18.06
C ALA A 371 -16.80 -13.62 17.13
N ARG A 372 -16.38 -12.44 17.59
CA ARG A 372 -15.12 -11.81 17.18
C ARG A 372 -14.04 -12.28 18.15
N LEU A 373 -13.00 -12.90 17.61
CA LEU A 373 -11.84 -13.42 18.33
C LEU A 373 -10.55 -12.71 17.87
N THR A 374 -9.45 -12.82 18.62
CA THR A 374 -8.12 -12.45 18.10
C THR A 374 -7.26 -13.65 17.75
N TYR A 375 -6.26 -13.46 16.89
CA TYR A 375 -5.23 -14.48 16.63
C TYR A 375 -4.53 -14.95 17.91
N ASN A 376 -4.37 -14.09 18.91
CA ASN A 376 -3.74 -14.43 20.18
C ASN A 376 -4.70 -15.21 21.09
N GLU A 377 -5.97 -14.79 21.17
CA GLU A 377 -7.03 -15.53 21.88
C GLU A 377 -7.19 -16.96 21.32
N VAL A 378 -7.30 -17.10 20.00
CA VAL A 378 -7.42 -18.41 19.33
C VAL A 378 -6.16 -19.26 19.53
N TRP A 379 -4.97 -18.67 19.43
CA TRP A 379 -3.73 -19.41 19.69
C TRP A 379 -3.62 -19.88 21.15
N SER A 380 -4.06 -19.07 22.13
CA SER A 380 -4.14 -19.48 23.54
C SER A 380 -5.14 -20.61 23.77
N ILE A 381 -6.32 -20.56 23.12
CA ILE A 381 -7.33 -21.62 23.16
C ILE A 381 -6.78 -22.92 22.56
N LEU A 382 -6.15 -22.87 21.39
CA LEU A 382 -5.61 -24.05 20.70
C LEU A 382 -4.39 -24.64 21.42
N SER A 383 -3.55 -23.80 22.01
CA SER A 383 -2.40 -24.23 22.83
C SER A 383 -2.82 -24.89 24.14
N ASN A 384 -3.95 -24.47 24.72
CA ASN A 384 -4.51 -25.08 25.92
C ASN A 384 -6.04 -25.11 25.89
N VAL A 385 -6.60 -26.14 25.24
CA VAL A 385 -8.06 -26.37 25.10
C VAL A 385 -8.78 -26.67 26.42
N LYS A 386 -8.09 -26.62 27.57
CA LYS A 386 -8.63 -26.71 28.94
C LYS A 386 -8.23 -25.51 29.81
N GLY A 387 -7.62 -24.48 29.22
CA GLY A 387 -7.19 -23.25 29.89
C GLY A 387 -8.32 -22.24 30.09
N PRO A 388 -8.02 -21.09 30.73
CA PRO A 388 -9.02 -20.06 31.05
C PRO A 388 -9.71 -19.50 29.79
N GLU A 389 -8.98 -19.22 28.71
CA GLU A 389 -9.57 -18.71 27.46
C GLU A 389 -10.48 -19.75 26.79
N ALA A 390 -10.08 -21.03 26.81
CA ALA A 390 -10.92 -22.12 26.31
C ALA A 390 -12.20 -22.27 27.14
N ALA A 391 -12.15 -22.05 28.45
CA ALA A 391 -13.34 -22.04 29.32
C ALA A 391 -14.28 -20.84 29.01
N LYS A 392 -13.74 -19.64 28.76
CA LYS A 392 -14.54 -18.46 28.33
C LYS A 392 -15.28 -18.70 27.02
N ARG A 393 -14.70 -19.46 26.08
CA ARG A 393 -15.24 -19.73 24.74
C ARG A 393 -15.73 -21.18 24.56
N ALA A 394 -16.07 -21.89 25.63
CA ALA A 394 -16.29 -23.34 25.61
C ALA A 394 -17.18 -23.90 24.48
N PRO A 395 -18.28 -23.26 24.04
CA PRO A 395 -19.08 -23.73 22.89
C PRO A 395 -18.35 -23.71 21.54
N LEU A 396 -17.36 -22.81 21.37
CA LEU A 396 -16.62 -22.62 20.13
C LEU A 396 -15.35 -23.48 20.04
N VAL A 397 -14.83 -23.97 21.18
CA VAL A 397 -13.59 -24.76 21.23
C VAL A 397 -13.60 -25.96 20.26
N PRO A 398 -14.67 -26.76 20.13
CA PRO A 398 -14.70 -27.86 19.16
C PRO A 398 -14.51 -27.40 17.71
N HIS A 399 -15.15 -26.29 17.32
CA HIS A 399 -15.06 -25.76 15.95
C HIS A 399 -13.69 -25.15 15.66
N LEU A 400 -13.06 -24.51 16.65
CA LEU A 400 -11.67 -24.08 16.56
C LEU A 400 -10.70 -25.28 16.43
N GLN A 401 -10.97 -26.39 17.12
CA GLN A 401 -10.19 -27.63 16.98
C GLN A 401 -10.37 -28.27 15.58
N ASP A 402 -11.60 -28.31 15.03
CA ASP A 402 -11.86 -28.82 13.67
C ASP A 402 -11.19 -27.94 12.59
N LEU A 403 -11.18 -26.61 12.76
CA LEU A 403 -10.41 -25.68 11.93
C LEU A 403 -8.89 -25.94 12.03
N TYR A 404 -8.38 -26.22 13.23
CA TYR A 404 -6.95 -26.48 13.46
C TYR A 404 -6.50 -27.85 12.91
N GLU A 405 -7.32 -28.90 13.01
CA GLU A 405 -7.08 -30.18 12.32
C GLU A 405 -7.02 -29.99 10.80
N LEU A 406 -7.96 -29.23 10.23
CA LEU A 406 -7.98 -28.93 8.80
C LEU A 406 -6.74 -28.14 8.38
N PHE A 407 -6.35 -27.12 9.14
CA PHE A 407 -5.13 -26.34 8.91
C PHE A 407 -3.89 -27.24 8.83
N GLN A 408 -3.70 -28.19 9.75
CA GLN A 408 -2.55 -29.11 9.71
C GLN A 408 -2.53 -29.96 8.43
N VAL A 409 -3.70 -30.35 7.91
CA VAL A 409 -3.84 -31.10 6.66
C VAL A 409 -3.60 -30.22 5.42
N LEU A 410 -4.05 -28.97 5.42
CA LEU A 410 -3.80 -28.00 4.35
C LEU A 410 -2.32 -27.59 4.30
N LEU A 411 -1.70 -27.27 5.44
CA LEU A 411 -0.28 -26.95 5.56
C LEU A 411 0.60 -28.11 5.06
N LYS A 412 0.23 -29.36 5.36
CA LYS A 412 0.90 -30.53 4.79
C LYS A 412 0.75 -30.59 3.27
N ALA A 413 -0.45 -30.39 2.73
CA ALA A 413 -0.68 -30.36 1.28
C ALA A 413 0.05 -29.20 0.58
N ARG A 414 0.23 -28.05 1.24
CA ARG A 414 1.04 -26.91 0.76
C ARG A 414 2.52 -27.27 0.63
N ARG A 415 3.07 -28.03 1.59
CA ARG A 415 4.44 -28.57 1.50
C ARG A 415 4.58 -29.64 0.42
N GLU A 416 3.65 -30.60 0.34
CA GLU A 416 3.64 -31.64 -0.71
C GLU A 416 3.49 -31.06 -2.14
N ARG A 417 2.88 -29.87 -2.27
CA ARG A 417 2.77 -29.11 -3.53
C ARG A 417 4.04 -28.31 -3.89
N GLY A 418 5.02 -28.20 -3.00
CA GLY A 418 6.24 -27.42 -3.23
C GLY A 418 6.03 -25.90 -3.19
N ALA A 419 5.03 -25.40 -2.45
CA ALA A 419 4.88 -23.96 -2.21
C ALA A 419 6.03 -23.43 -1.33
N ILE A 420 6.42 -22.17 -1.54
CA ILE A 420 7.57 -21.56 -0.89
C ILE A 420 7.07 -20.69 0.28
N ASP A 421 7.60 -20.92 1.48
CA ASP A 421 7.35 -20.10 2.67
C ASP A 421 8.69 -19.50 3.09
N PHE A 422 8.77 -18.17 3.14
CA PHE A 422 9.92 -17.42 3.62
C PHE A 422 9.59 -16.86 4.99
N ASP A 423 10.38 -17.19 6.00
CA ASP A 423 10.23 -16.58 7.31
C ASP A 423 10.82 -15.17 7.27
N THR A 424 9.98 -14.14 7.43
CA THR A 424 10.36 -12.74 7.32
C THR A 424 9.77 -11.95 8.49
N THR A 425 10.63 -11.34 9.29
CA THR A 425 10.21 -10.56 10.47
C THR A 425 9.69 -9.18 10.05
N GLU A 426 8.37 -9.08 9.85
CA GLU A 426 7.71 -7.76 9.84
C GLU A 426 7.82 -7.09 11.22
N THR A 427 7.80 -5.76 11.26
CA THR A 427 7.68 -5.00 12.51
C THR A 427 6.41 -4.18 12.58
N TYR A 428 5.93 -3.96 13.80
CA TYR A 428 4.90 -2.97 14.12
C TYR A 428 5.43 -1.95 15.15
N ILE A 429 4.88 -0.73 15.11
CA ILE A 429 5.37 0.41 15.89
C ILE A 429 4.37 0.70 17.01
N VAL A 430 4.73 0.38 18.25
CA VAL A 430 3.92 0.64 19.45
C VAL A 430 4.06 2.10 19.86
N CYS A 431 2.93 2.73 20.17
CA CYS A 431 2.80 4.17 20.32
C CYS A 431 1.92 4.54 21.50
N ASN A 432 2.30 5.56 22.26
CA ASN A 432 1.48 6.06 23.37
C ASN A 432 0.34 6.97 22.90
N ALA A 433 -0.54 7.33 23.84
CA ALA A 433 -1.70 8.19 23.62
C ALA A 433 -1.36 9.60 23.11
N GLN A 434 -0.12 10.07 23.29
CA GLN A 434 0.38 11.34 22.78
C GLN A 434 1.02 11.22 21.38
N GLY A 435 1.05 10.03 20.80
CA GLY A 435 1.64 9.80 19.48
C GLY A 435 3.18 9.77 19.47
N LYS A 436 3.85 9.57 20.61
CA LYS A 436 5.29 9.20 20.61
C LYS A 436 5.41 7.68 20.40
N ILE A 437 6.42 7.27 19.64
CA ILE A 437 6.84 5.86 19.51
C ILE A 437 7.47 5.41 20.82
N GLU A 438 6.98 4.32 21.38
CA GLU A 438 7.56 3.70 22.58
C GLU A 438 8.49 2.55 22.21
N GLN A 439 8.03 1.64 21.34
CA GLN A 439 8.75 0.43 20.96
C GLN A 439 8.52 0.10 19.48
N ILE A 440 9.46 -0.63 18.89
CA ILE A 440 9.33 -1.25 17.57
C ILE A 440 9.49 -2.75 17.81
N LEU A 441 8.45 -3.52 17.53
CA LEU A 441 8.37 -4.93 17.91
C LEU A 441 8.19 -5.83 16.68
N PRO A 442 8.77 -7.04 16.68
CA PRO A 442 8.54 -8.02 15.63
C PRO A 442 7.12 -8.59 15.71
N ARG A 443 6.49 -8.82 14.56
CA ARG A 443 5.21 -9.53 14.47
C ARG A 443 5.41 -11.05 14.60
N THR A 444 4.64 -11.69 15.46
CA THR A 444 4.73 -13.12 15.76
C THR A 444 3.64 -13.93 15.04
N ARG A 445 3.96 -14.45 13.84
CA ARG A 445 3.07 -15.31 13.03
C ARG A 445 2.88 -16.69 13.68
N ASN A 446 1.96 -16.76 14.64
CA ASN A 446 1.51 -18.01 15.28
C ASN A 446 0.57 -18.82 14.34
N ASP A 447 0.22 -20.05 14.71
CA ASP A 447 -0.58 -20.92 13.83
C ASP A 447 -2.05 -20.49 13.68
N ALA A 448 -2.60 -19.61 14.52
CA ALA A 448 -3.94 -19.04 14.28
C ALA A 448 -3.95 -18.13 13.04
N HIS A 449 -2.86 -17.38 12.80
CA HIS A 449 -2.67 -16.62 11.57
C HIS A 449 -2.59 -17.55 10.35
N ARG A 450 -1.82 -18.64 10.47
CA ARG A 450 -1.64 -19.62 9.38
C ARG A 450 -2.92 -20.43 9.09
N LEU A 451 -3.75 -20.68 10.10
CA LEU A 451 -5.07 -21.32 9.98
C LEU A 451 -6.00 -20.48 9.10
N ILE A 452 -6.11 -19.17 9.36
CA ILE A 452 -6.87 -18.24 8.51
C ILE A 452 -6.23 -18.14 7.12
N GLU A 453 -4.90 -18.05 7.02
CA GLU A 453 -4.19 -18.04 5.74
C GLU A 453 -4.57 -19.24 4.85
N GLU A 454 -4.49 -20.47 5.35
CA GLU A 454 -4.87 -21.68 4.56
C GLU A 454 -6.37 -21.73 4.21
N CYS A 455 -7.25 -21.22 5.09
CA CYS A 455 -8.69 -21.11 4.79
C CYS A 455 -8.93 -20.11 3.64
N MET A 456 -8.28 -18.95 3.68
CA MET A 456 -8.40 -17.93 2.64
C MET A 456 -7.75 -18.35 1.33
N LEU A 457 -6.58 -19.02 1.37
CA LEU A 457 -5.97 -19.64 0.19
C LEU A 457 -6.93 -20.64 -0.47
N THR A 458 -7.62 -21.46 0.32
CA THR A 458 -8.60 -22.44 -0.18
C THR A 458 -9.76 -21.74 -0.92
N ALA A 459 -10.34 -20.69 -0.35
CA ALA A 459 -11.43 -19.93 -0.98
C ALA A 459 -10.97 -19.18 -2.25
N ASN A 460 -9.78 -18.58 -2.22
CA ASN A 460 -9.15 -17.88 -3.35
C ASN A 460 -8.85 -18.83 -4.54
N VAL A 461 -8.45 -20.07 -4.27
CA VAL A 461 -8.28 -21.11 -5.31
C VAL A 461 -9.63 -21.56 -5.88
N CYS A 462 -10.64 -21.80 -5.03
CA CYS A 462 -12.00 -22.15 -5.50
C CYS A 462 -12.58 -21.05 -6.40
N ALA A 463 -12.34 -19.77 -6.06
CA ALA A 463 -12.78 -18.62 -6.85
C ALA A 463 -12.10 -18.58 -8.23
N ALA A 464 -10.78 -18.74 -8.27
CA ALA A 464 -10.01 -18.79 -9.52
C ALA A 464 -10.45 -19.95 -10.42
N GLU A 465 -10.56 -21.16 -9.87
CA GLU A 465 -10.95 -22.36 -10.61
C GLU A 465 -12.39 -22.26 -11.15
N MET A 466 -13.31 -21.62 -10.40
CA MET A 466 -14.66 -21.34 -10.88
C MET A 466 -14.65 -20.40 -12.09
N LEU A 467 -13.91 -19.29 -12.01
CA LEU A 467 -13.85 -18.29 -13.07
C LEU A 467 -13.23 -18.86 -14.35
N GLU A 468 -12.17 -19.68 -14.21
CA GLU A 468 -11.52 -20.39 -15.31
C GLU A 468 -12.44 -21.45 -15.93
N ARG A 469 -13.09 -22.29 -15.10
CA ARG A 469 -14.04 -23.33 -15.53
C ARG A 469 -15.22 -22.76 -16.34
N TYR A 470 -15.77 -21.62 -15.90
CA TYR A 470 -16.86 -20.92 -16.60
C TYR A 470 -16.36 -19.94 -17.69
N LYS A 471 -15.04 -19.81 -17.87
CA LYS A 471 -14.37 -18.90 -18.83
C LYS A 471 -14.85 -17.45 -18.68
N HIS A 472 -15.08 -17.03 -17.45
CA HIS A 472 -15.47 -15.67 -17.11
C HIS A 472 -14.22 -14.82 -16.87
N PRO A 473 -14.02 -13.69 -17.60
CA PRO A 473 -12.91 -12.78 -17.31
C PRO A 473 -12.99 -12.22 -15.89
N ALA A 474 -11.84 -12.12 -15.24
CA ALA A 474 -11.66 -11.61 -13.88
C ALA A 474 -10.21 -11.13 -13.71
N LEU A 475 -9.83 -10.71 -12.49
CA LEU A 475 -8.42 -10.50 -12.14
C LEU A 475 -7.90 -11.69 -11.33
N TYR A 476 -6.98 -12.46 -11.93
CA TYR A 476 -6.15 -13.41 -11.21
C TYR A 476 -5.03 -12.66 -10.49
N ARG A 477 -4.60 -13.19 -9.35
CA ARG A 477 -3.39 -12.75 -8.66
C ARG A 477 -2.27 -13.66 -9.11
N VAL A 478 -1.48 -13.19 -10.07
CA VAL A 478 -0.43 -13.98 -10.71
C VAL A 478 0.95 -13.63 -10.15
N HIS A 479 1.83 -14.61 -10.14
CA HIS A 479 3.24 -14.45 -9.76
C HIS A 479 4.07 -15.30 -10.72
N ALA A 480 4.70 -14.65 -11.69
CA ALA A 480 5.57 -15.31 -12.66
C ALA A 480 6.88 -15.80 -12.01
N GLY A 481 7.47 -16.85 -12.58
CA GLY A 481 8.79 -17.30 -12.16
C GLY A 481 9.89 -16.24 -12.40
N PRO A 482 11.10 -16.44 -11.82
CA PRO A 482 12.29 -15.63 -12.09
C PRO A 482 12.54 -15.38 -13.58
N THR A 483 13.06 -14.19 -13.92
CA THR A 483 13.61 -13.95 -15.26
C THR A 483 14.93 -14.69 -15.42
N GLU A 484 15.29 -15.01 -16.66
CA GLU A 484 16.54 -15.72 -17.00
C GLU A 484 17.77 -15.05 -16.36
N GLU A 485 17.85 -13.72 -16.42
CA GLU A 485 18.92 -12.92 -15.81
C GLU A 485 19.02 -13.14 -14.28
N LYS A 486 17.88 -13.07 -13.56
CA LYS A 486 17.81 -13.31 -12.11
C LYS A 486 18.13 -14.76 -11.76
N LEU A 487 17.71 -15.71 -12.60
CA LEU A 487 18.00 -17.13 -12.44
C LEU A 487 19.48 -17.44 -12.64
N GLN A 488 20.12 -16.84 -13.65
CA GLN A 488 21.56 -16.95 -13.90
C GLN A 488 22.38 -16.33 -12.76
N ALA A 489 21.99 -15.13 -12.27
CA ALA A 489 22.63 -14.48 -11.12
C ALA A 489 22.52 -15.34 -9.85
N LEU A 490 21.33 -15.87 -9.55
CA LEU A 490 21.11 -16.80 -8.43
C LEU A 490 21.97 -18.07 -8.57
N ARG A 491 22.06 -18.66 -9.77
CA ARG A 491 22.87 -19.85 -10.05
C ARG A 491 24.37 -19.58 -9.87
N ALA A 492 24.86 -18.42 -10.33
CA ALA A 492 26.23 -18.00 -10.13
C ALA A 492 26.53 -17.87 -8.62
N PHE A 493 25.65 -17.21 -7.87
CA PHE A 493 25.76 -17.05 -6.42
C PHE A 493 25.76 -18.39 -5.67
N LEU A 494 24.75 -19.25 -5.89
CA LEU A 494 24.63 -20.56 -5.24
C LEU A 494 25.87 -21.45 -5.48
N LYS A 495 26.44 -21.39 -6.69
CA LYS A 495 27.67 -22.11 -7.05
C LYS A 495 28.87 -21.68 -6.19
N THR A 496 28.93 -20.43 -5.73
CA THR A 496 29.98 -19.99 -4.78
C THR A 496 29.83 -20.60 -3.38
N SER A 497 28.59 -20.89 -2.95
CA SER A 497 28.25 -21.55 -1.68
C SER A 497 28.26 -23.08 -1.74
N GLY A 498 28.67 -23.67 -2.88
CA GLY A 498 28.68 -25.12 -3.12
C GLY A 498 27.30 -25.73 -3.35
N LEU A 499 26.32 -24.93 -3.77
CA LEU A 499 24.92 -25.32 -3.95
C LEU A 499 24.50 -25.23 -5.42
N THR A 500 23.45 -25.96 -5.77
CA THR A 500 22.78 -25.91 -7.08
C THR A 500 21.27 -25.85 -6.89
N LEU A 501 20.59 -25.16 -7.82
CA LEU A 501 19.14 -25.18 -7.97
C LEU A 501 18.75 -26.21 -9.03
N GLY A 502 17.65 -26.93 -8.82
CA GLY A 502 17.14 -27.97 -9.70
C GLY A 502 16.48 -27.46 -11.00
N GLY A 503 15.54 -28.26 -11.50
CA GLY A 503 14.51 -27.83 -12.46
C GLY A 503 14.92 -27.57 -13.92
N GLY A 504 16.20 -27.70 -14.27
CA GLY A 504 16.68 -27.31 -15.61
C GLY A 504 16.41 -25.83 -15.88
N ASP A 505 16.30 -25.41 -17.14
CA ASP A 505 16.22 -23.97 -17.47
C ASP A 505 14.91 -23.29 -17.03
N LYS A 506 13.93 -24.04 -16.52
CA LYS A 506 12.65 -23.52 -16.00
C LYS A 506 12.31 -24.18 -14.66
N PRO A 507 13.03 -23.85 -13.58
CA PRO A 507 12.77 -24.44 -12.27
C PRO A 507 11.39 -24.07 -11.75
N GLN A 508 10.77 -25.02 -11.07
CA GLN A 508 9.46 -24.89 -10.46
C GLN A 508 9.58 -24.47 -9.00
N ALA A 509 8.45 -24.11 -8.39
CA ALA A 509 8.41 -23.77 -6.96
C ALA A 509 8.96 -24.90 -6.07
N ALA A 510 8.71 -26.16 -6.45
CA ALA A 510 9.24 -27.34 -5.78
C ALA A 510 10.77 -27.42 -5.78
N ASP A 511 11.47 -27.00 -6.84
CA ASP A 511 12.94 -26.96 -6.88
C ASP A 511 13.51 -25.93 -5.89
N TYR A 512 12.78 -24.81 -5.69
CA TYR A 512 13.11 -23.83 -4.67
C TYR A 512 12.81 -24.36 -3.26
N ALA A 513 11.69 -25.06 -3.06
CA ALA A 513 11.34 -25.66 -1.77
C ALA A 513 12.36 -26.76 -1.36
N GLU A 514 12.75 -27.64 -2.28
CA GLU A 514 13.77 -28.67 -2.03
C GLU A 514 15.14 -28.07 -1.69
N LEU A 515 15.48 -26.91 -2.28
CA LEU A 515 16.68 -26.15 -1.90
C LEU A 515 16.52 -25.48 -0.54
N MET A 516 15.35 -24.91 -0.23
CA MET A 516 15.04 -24.29 1.07
C MET A 516 15.22 -25.29 2.23
N GLU A 517 14.72 -26.53 2.09
CA GLU A 517 14.91 -27.59 3.08
C GLU A 517 16.39 -27.96 3.29
N LYS A 518 17.21 -27.95 2.21
CA LYS A 518 18.66 -28.22 2.29
C LYS A 518 19.46 -27.08 2.94
N ILE A 519 18.98 -25.84 2.86
CA ILE A 519 19.71 -24.68 3.41
C ILE A 519 19.32 -24.31 4.84
N ILE A 520 18.11 -24.63 5.31
CA ILE A 520 17.55 -24.10 6.56
C ILE A 520 18.41 -24.39 7.82
N ALA A 521 19.17 -25.50 7.81
CA ALA A 521 20.07 -25.88 8.90
C ALA A 521 21.49 -25.30 8.79
N ARG A 522 21.80 -24.49 7.75
CA ARG A 522 23.14 -23.94 7.52
C ARG A 522 23.33 -22.59 8.23
N PRO A 523 24.55 -22.23 8.67
CA PRO A 523 24.84 -20.91 9.23
C PRO A 523 24.61 -19.73 8.27
N ASP A 524 24.64 -19.98 6.96
CA ASP A 524 24.40 -19.01 5.89
C ASP A 524 22.96 -19.06 5.31
N ALA A 525 22.03 -19.75 5.99
CA ALA A 525 20.64 -19.87 5.54
C ALA A 525 19.95 -18.52 5.24
N PRO A 526 20.05 -17.46 6.08
CA PRO A 526 19.32 -16.21 5.82
C PRO A 526 19.87 -15.45 4.60
N MET A 527 21.16 -15.59 4.29
CA MET A 527 21.77 -15.06 3.07
C MET A 527 21.20 -15.75 1.84
N LEU A 528 21.16 -17.09 1.88
CA LEU A 528 20.67 -17.94 0.80
C LEU A 528 19.16 -17.71 0.55
N GLN A 529 18.36 -17.66 1.61
CA GLN A 529 16.94 -17.29 1.57
C GLN A 529 16.73 -15.91 0.95
N THR A 530 17.53 -14.90 1.34
CA THR A 530 17.42 -13.54 0.78
C THR A 530 17.72 -13.51 -0.72
N MET A 531 18.70 -14.29 -1.20
CA MET A 531 18.98 -14.38 -2.65
C MET A 531 17.90 -15.16 -3.42
N LEU A 532 17.34 -16.21 -2.83
CA LEU A 532 16.19 -16.93 -3.41
C LEU A 532 14.99 -15.98 -3.55
N LEU A 533 14.65 -15.20 -2.51
CA LEU A 533 13.57 -14.22 -2.55
C LEU A 533 13.83 -13.10 -3.56
N ARG A 534 15.04 -12.50 -3.59
CA ARG A 534 15.39 -11.44 -4.57
C ARG A 534 15.41 -11.93 -6.03
N SER A 535 15.51 -13.25 -6.28
CA SER A 535 15.41 -13.81 -7.63
C SER A 535 13.98 -13.83 -8.21
N MET A 536 12.95 -13.70 -7.37
CA MET A 536 11.55 -13.80 -7.77
C MET A 536 11.01 -12.51 -8.43
N GLN A 537 9.80 -12.58 -8.96
CA GLN A 537 9.07 -11.40 -9.44
C GLN A 537 8.12 -10.87 -8.37
N GLN A 538 7.62 -9.65 -8.57
CA GLN A 538 6.47 -9.17 -7.79
C GLN A 538 5.20 -9.83 -8.32
N ALA A 539 4.29 -10.20 -7.41
CA ALA A 539 2.95 -10.65 -7.77
C ALA A 539 2.10 -9.44 -8.22
N VAL A 540 1.23 -9.65 -9.21
CA VAL A 540 0.42 -8.59 -9.84
C VAL A 540 -1.00 -9.09 -10.15
N TYR A 541 -1.92 -8.18 -10.44
CA TYR A 541 -3.26 -8.49 -10.93
C TYR A 541 -3.28 -8.52 -12.46
N SER A 542 -3.78 -9.62 -13.04
CA SER A 542 -3.85 -9.84 -14.49
C SER A 542 -5.11 -10.61 -14.88
N PRO A 543 -5.75 -10.34 -16.04
CA PRO A 543 -6.75 -11.24 -16.59
C PRO A 543 -6.16 -12.52 -17.19
N ASP A 544 -4.89 -12.50 -17.59
CA ASP A 544 -4.18 -13.68 -18.06
C ASP A 544 -3.71 -14.51 -16.86
N ASN A 545 -4.30 -15.70 -16.68
CA ASN A 545 -3.81 -16.65 -15.68
C ASN A 545 -2.47 -17.26 -16.15
N VAL A 546 -1.40 -17.00 -15.40
CA VAL A 546 -0.07 -17.63 -15.56
C VAL A 546 0.38 -18.37 -14.30
N GLY A 547 -0.57 -18.67 -13.40
CA GLY A 547 -0.31 -19.26 -12.09
C GLY A 547 0.34 -18.31 -11.08
N HIS A 548 0.61 -18.85 -9.90
CA HIS A 548 1.24 -18.13 -8.79
C HIS A 548 2.43 -18.92 -8.21
N PHE A 549 3.62 -18.68 -8.78
CA PHE A 549 4.88 -19.40 -8.53
C PHE A 549 5.13 -19.66 -7.04
N GLY A 550 5.22 -18.61 -6.21
CA GLY A 550 5.53 -18.75 -4.78
C GLY A 550 4.53 -19.59 -3.97
N LEU A 551 3.28 -19.77 -4.44
CA LEU A 551 2.27 -20.60 -3.77
C LEU A 551 2.06 -21.97 -4.43
N ALA A 552 2.77 -22.24 -5.53
CA ALA A 552 2.62 -23.44 -6.36
C ALA A 552 1.16 -23.73 -6.76
N TYR A 553 0.42 -22.70 -7.20
CA TYR A 553 -0.96 -22.85 -7.73
C TYR A 553 -1.00 -22.54 -9.24
N GLU A 554 -1.75 -23.37 -9.98
CA GLU A 554 -2.01 -23.18 -11.43
C GLU A 554 -2.98 -22.02 -11.70
N ALA A 555 -3.92 -21.76 -10.78
CA ALA A 555 -4.85 -20.64 -10.81
C ALA A 555 -5.01 -20.06 -9.38
N TYR A 556 -4.97 -18.74 -9.24
CA TYR A 556 -5.15 -18.06 -7.96
C TYR A 556 -5.74 -16.66 -8.18
N ALA A 557 -6.72 -16.26 -7.38
CA ALA A 557 -7.41 -14.97 -7.47
C ALA A 557 -7.80 -14.50 -6.07
N HIS A 558 -7.64 -13.20 -5.79
CA HIS A 558 -8.09 -12.65 -4.51
C HIS A 558 -9.61 -12.48 -4.52
N PHE A 559 -10.28 -13.11 -3.56
CA PHE A 559 -11.73 -13.11 -3.32
C PHE A 559 -12.07 -12.69 -1.88
N THR A 560 -11.17 -12.92 -0.94
CA THR A 560 -11.44 -12.90 0.51
C THR A 560 -11.27 -11.55 1.21
N SER A 561 -11.06 -10.44 0.50
CA SER A 561 -10.96 -9.12 1.15
C SER A 561 -11.54 -7.93 0.36
N PRO A 562 -12.82 -7.98 -0.05
CA PRO A 562 -13.46 -6.94 -0.88
C PRO A 562 -13.72 -5.61 -0.16
N ILE A 563 -13.63 -5.51 1.17
CA ILE A 563 -13.75 -4.23 1.89
C ILE A 563 -12.54 -3.34 1.58
N ARG A 564 -11.37 -3.96 1.40
CA ARG A 564 -10.07 -3.29 1.31
C ARG A 564 -9.28 -3.54 0.01
N ARG A 565 -9.79 -4.36 -0.92
CA ARG A 565 -9.20 -4.61 -2.25
C ARG A 565 -10.27 -4.60 -3.35
N TYR A 566 -10.08 -3.75 -4.37
CA TYR A 566 -11.00 -3.66 -5.51
C TYR A 566 -10.97 -4.90 -6.44
N PRO A 567 -9.83 -5.61 -6.66
CA PRO A 567 -9.82 -6.88 -7.37
C PRO A 567 -10.80 -7.92 -6.81
N ASP A 568 -10.87 -8.06 -5.48
CA ASP A 568 -11.80 -8.96 -4.80
C ASP A 568 -13.26 -8.55 -5.05
N LEU A 569 -13.56 -7.26 -5.02
CA LEU A 569 -14.89 -6.73 -5.36
C LEU A 569 -15.28 -7.03 -6.82
N LEU A 570 -14.33 -7.00 -7.76
CA LEU A 570 -14.55 -7.44 -9.14
C LEU A 570 -14.77 -8.96 -9.25
N VAL A 571 -14.02 -9.76 -8.47
CA VAL A 571 -14.18 -11.23 -8.41
C VAL A 571 -15.55 -11.61 -7.82
N HIS A 572 -16.02 -10.94 -6.76
CA HIS A 572 -17.38 -11.11 -6.24
C HIS A 572 -18.46 -10.84 -7.30
N ARG A 573 -18.31 -9.76 -8.08
CA ARG A 573 -19.24 -9.43 -9.18
C ARG A 573 -19.21 -10.46 -10.30
N ALA A 574 -18.04 -10.98 -10.65
CA ALA A 574 -17.89 -12.05 -11.64
C ALA A 574 -18.52 -13.37 -11.17
N ILE A 575 -18.28 -13.79 -9.91
CA ILE A 575 -18.90 -14.99 -9.32
C ILE A 575 -20.44 -14.84 -9.28
N LYS A 576 -20.96 -13.69 -8.82
CA LYS A 576 -22.41 -13.42 -8.85
C LYS A 576 -22.99 -13.52 -10.26
N ALA A 577 -22.31 -12.99 -11.28
CA ALA A 577 -22.76 -13.08 -12.66
C ALA A 577 -22.84 -14.54 -13.15
N VAL A 578 -21.83 -15.37 -12.85
CA VAL A 578 -21.81 -16.81 -13.17
C VAL A 578 -22.97 -17.56 -12.48
N LEU A 579 -23.21 -17.28 -11.19
CA LEU A 579 -24.34 -17.85 -10.44
C LEU A 579 -25.71 -17.44 -11.01
N GLN A 580 -25.79 -16.24 -11.62
CA GLN A 580 -26.97 -15.73 -12.32
C GLN A 580 -27.01 -16.12 -13.81
N HIS A 581 -26.12 -17.03 -14.26
CA HIS A 581 -25.98 -17.46 -15.66
C HIS A 581 -25.82 -16.30 -16.66
N SER A 582 -25.09 -15.27 -16.24
CA SER A 582 -24.83 -14.03 -16.96
C SER A 582 -23.32 -13.74 -17.05
N ARG A 583 -22.93 -12.60 -17.62
CA ARG A 583 -21.52 -12.18 -17.73
C ARG A 583 -21.37 -10.74 -17.25
N TYR A 584 -20.55 -10.55 -16.23
CA TYR A 584 -20.15 -9.23 -15.75
C TYR A 584 -19.09 -8.62 -16.66
N VAL A 585 -19.23 -7.32 -16.91
CA VAL A 585 -18.25 -6.47 -17.59
C VAL A 585 -18.09 -5.22 -16.72
N PRO A 586 -16.86 -4.85 -16.31
CA PRO A 586 -16.64 -3.63 -15.54
C PRO A 586 -17.07 -2.38 -16.31
N ALA A 587 -17.78 -1.48 -15.64
CA ALA A 587 -18.28 -0.23 -16.23
C ALA A 587 -17.60 0.96 -15.54
N LEU A 588 -16.73 1.66 -16.27
CA LEU A 588 -16.16 2.93 -15.80
C LEU A 588 -17.18 4.06 -15.94
N ALA A 589 -17.38 4.84 -14.88
CA ALA A 589 -18.14 6.08 -14.98
C ALA A 589 -17.37 7.13 -15.81
N SER A 590 -18.10 8.07 -16.42
CA SER A 590 -17.50 9.12 -17.24
C SER A 590 -16.57 10.03 -16.42
N GLY A 591 -15.29 10.04 -16.77
CA GLY A 591 -14.25 10.82 -16.09
C GLY A 591 -13.28 10.01 -15.22
N VAL A 592 -13.58 8.74 -14.93
CA VAL A 592 -12.65 7.85 -14.21
C VAL A 592 -11.39 7.61 -15.05
N GLN A 593 -10.23 7.94 -14.51
CA GLN A 593 -8.94 7.71 -15.16
C GLN A 593 -8.22 6.50 -14.56
N LEU A 594 -8.15 5.40 -15.31
CA LEU A 594 -7.32 4.27 -14.90
C LEU A 594 -5.83 4.58 -15.10
N ASN A 595 -5.05 4.25 -14.07
CA ASN A 595 -3.58 4.21 -14.08
C ASN A 595 -3.07 2.98 -14.86
N SER A 596 -3.52 2.82 -16.10
CA SER A 596 -3.27 1.64 -16.94
C SER A 596 -1.89 1.62 -17.62
N GLY A 597 -1.00 2.58 -17.31
CA GLY A 597 0.28 2.80 -18.00
C GLY A 597 0.14 3.33 -19.44
N LEU A 598 -0.92 2.94 -20.15
CA LEU A 598 -1.22 3.30 -21.53
C LEU A 598 -1.34 4.82 -21.72
N SER A 599 -0.63 5.33 -22.72
CA SER A 599 -0.62 6.74 -23.09
C SER A 599 -1.95 7.21 -23.69
N PRO A 600 -2.25 8.51 -23.66
CA PRO A 600 -3.41 9.07 -24.36
C PRO A 600 -3.43 8.75 -25.86
N LYS A 601 -2.26 8.56 -26.48
CA LYS A 601 -2.12 8.15 -27.89
C LYS A 601 -2.40 6.66 -28.10
N ALA A 602 -1.89 5.78 -27.23
CA ALA A 602 -2.23 4.37 -27.26
C ALA A 602 -3.74 4.17 -27.07
N ARG A 603 -4.35 4.85 -26.08
CA ARG A 603 -5.81 4.83 -25.86
C ARG A 603 -6.60 5.39 -27.05
N ARG A 604 -6.12 6.43 -27.74
CA ARG A 604 -6.74 6.93 -28.99
C ARG A 604 -6.61 5.94 -30.14
N MET A 605 -5.42 5.39 -30.38
CA MET A 605 -5.18 4.39 -31.44
C MET A 605 -6.02 3.14 -31.21
N GLN A 606 -6.15 2.68 -29.97
CA GLN A 606 -7.02 1.55 -29.62
C GLN A 606 -8.50 1.91 -29.82
N ALA A 607 -8.95 3.10 -29.40
CA ALA A 607 -10.30 3.61 -29.67
C ALA A 607 -10.58 3.94 -31.16
N GLU A 608 -9.57 3.92 -32.03
CA GLU A 608 -9.72 4.03 -33.49
C GLU A 608 -9.68 2.66 -34.17
N ALA A 609 -8.83 1.73 -33.69
CA ALA A 609 -8.88 0.32 -34.08
C ALA A 609 -10.23 -0.32 -33.72
N ASP A 610 -10.80 -0.01 -32.55
CA ASP A 610 -12.14 -0.43 -32.11
C ASP A 610 -13.24 0.04 -33.07
N LYS A 611 -13.10 1.22 -33.68
CA LYS A 611 -14.06 1.75 -34.69
C LYS A 611 -13.94 1.06 -36.05
N ALA A 612 -12.73 0.61 -36.40
CA ALA A 612 -12.48 -0.15 -37.63
C ALA A 612 -12.84 -1.64 -37.50
N THR A 613 -13.04 -2.13 -36.27
CA THR A 613 -13.28 -3.54 -35.96
C THR A 613 -14.78 -3.88 -36.01
N PRO A 614 -15.20 -5.04 -36.58
CA PRO A 614 -16.61 -5.43 -36.62
C PRO A 614 -17.24 -5.46 -35.22
N ALA A 615 -18.43 -4.91 -35.05
CA ALA A 615 -19.00 -4.56 -33.73
C ALA A 615 -19.00 -5.70 -32.68
N ALA A 616 -19.22 -6.95 -33.08
CA ALA A 616 -19.13 -8.11 -32.18
C ALA A 616 -17.69 -8.39 -31.70
N VAL A 617 -16.71 -8.28 -32.60
CA VAL A 617 -15.27 -8.43 -32.27
C VAL A 617 -14.80 -7.24 -31.44
N ALA A 618 -15.21 -6.01 -31.79
CA ALA A 618 -14.94 -4.81 -31.01
C ALA A 618 -15.51 -4.91 -29.59
N SER A 619 -16.72 -5.45 -29.42
CA SER A 619 -17.28 -5.69 -28.07
C SER A 619 -16.47 -6.70 -27.26
N LYS A 620 -15.89 -7.73 -27.88
CA LYS A 620 -15.04 -8.71 -27.18
C LYS A 620 -13.69 -8.08 -26.80
N ALA A 621 -13.03 -7.43 -27.76
CA ALA A 621 -11.74 -6.76 -27.54
C ALA A 621 -11.84 -5.69 -26.44
N LYS A 622 -12.92 -4.89 -26.44
CA LYS A 622 -13.18 -3.89 -25.40
C LYS A 622 -13.47 -4.51 -24.03
N VAL A 623 -14.16 -5.66 -23.97
CA VAL A 623 -14.36 -6.41 -22.72
C VAL A 623 -13.03 -6.96 -22.20
N GLU A 624 -12.14 -7.43 -23.06
CA GLU A 624 -10.82 -7.93 -22.64
C GLU A 624 -9.90 -6.78 -22.19
N ALA A 625 -9.85 -5.68 -22.96
CA ALA A 625 -9.06 -4.49 -22.66
C ALA A 625 -9.34 -3.88 -21.27
N ILE A 626 -10.61 -3.75 -20.86
CA ILE A 626 -10.93 -3.16 -19.54
C ILE A 626 -10.38 -4.00 -18.37
N TRP A 627 -10.30 -5.33 -18.50
CA TRP A 627 -9.68 -6.16 -17.46
C TRP A 627 -8.15 -6.01 -17.42
N HIS A 628 -7.47 -5.84 -18.56
CA HIS A 628 -6.04 -5.50 -18.55
C HIS A 628 -5.79 -4.12 -17.92
N GLU A 629 -6.56 -3.09 -18.29
CA GLU A 629 -6.42 -1.75 -17.72
C GLU A 629 -6.64 -1.74 -16.19
N LEU A 630 -7.64 -2.49 -15.70
CA LEU A 630 -7.90 -2.65 -14.27
C LEU A 630 -6.81 -3.45 -13.56
N GLY A 631 -6.25 -4.48 -14.19
CA GLY A 631 -5.13 -5.25 -13.65
C GLY A 631 -3.88 -4.38 -13.42
N VAL A 632 -3.50 -3.59 -14.42
CA VAL A 632 -2.37 -2.64 -14.31
C VAL A 632 -2.68 -1.57 -13.25
N HIS A 633 -3.88 -0.98 -13.27
CA HIS A 633 -4.29 0.06 -12.31
C HIS A 633 -4.28 -0.43 -10.86
N CYS A 634 -4.88 -1.59 -10.57
CA CYS A 634 -4.90 -2.15 -9.21
C CYS A 634 -3.48 -2.49 -8.74
N SER A 635 -2.63 -3.05 -9.62
CA SER A 635 -1.23 -3.37 -9.31
C SER A 635 -0.36 -2.11 -9.09
N ALA A 636 -0.65 -1.02 -9.79
CA ALA A 636 0.04 0.25 -9.60
C ALA A 636 -0.40 0.95 -8.30
N ASN A 637 -1.69 0.90 -7.97
CA ASN A 637 -2.23 1.46 -6.73
C ASN A 637 -1.81 0.66 -5.50
N GLU A 638 -1.69 -0.67 -5.62
CA GLU A 638 -1.07 -1.54 -4.60
C GLU A 638 0.37 -1.09 -4.30
N ARG A 639 1.23 -0.95 -5.32
CA ARG A 639 2.60 -0.44 -5.14
C ARG A 639 2.64 0.97 -4.54
N ARG A 640 1.74 1.88 -4.96
CA ARG A 640 1.60 3.23 -4.40
C ARG A 640 1.30 3.21 -2.89
N ALA A 641 0.42 2.31 -2.45
CA ALA A 641 0.12 2.12 -1.02
C ALA A 641 1.33 1.57 -0.26
N ASP A 642 1.96 0.53 -0.82
CA ASP A 642 3.16 -0.13 -0.32
C ASP A 642 4.35 0.84 -0.13
N GLU A 643 4.59 1.71 -1.11
CA GLU A 643 5.63 2.74 -1.06
C GLU A 643 5.32 3.83 -0.02
N ALA A 644 4.07 4.30 0.06
CA ALA A 644 3.67 5.32 1.04
C ALA A 644 3.77 4.80 2.48
N SER A 645 3.31 3.58 2.77
CA SER A 645 3.42 3.00 4.11
C SER A 645 4.88 2.77 4.53
N ARG A 646 5.75 2.29 3.62
CA ARG A 646 7.19 2.15 3.89
C ARG A 646 7.89 3.49 4.12
N ASP A 647 7.51 4.53 3.37
CA ASP A 647 8.08 5.88 3.52
C ASP A 647 7.74 6.51 4.88
N VAL A 648 6.55 6.23 5.41
CA VAL A 648 6.15 6.58 6.79
C VAL A 648 6.88 5.75 7.83
N GLU A 649 6.94 4.42 7.65
CA GLU A 649 7.65 3.54 8.58
C GLU A 649 9.14 3.90 8.69
N ALA A 650 9.79 4.22 7.58
CA ALA A 650 11.17 4.70 7.53
C ALA A 650 11.36 6.04 8.27
N TRP A 651 10.44 7.00 8.11
CA TRP A 651 10.49 8.27 8.84
C TRP A 651 10.31 8.05 10.35
N LEU A 652 9.33 7.24 10.76
CA LEU A 652 9.10 6.89 12.16
C LEU A 652 10.30 6.17 12.78
N LYS A 653 10.94 5.26 12.03
CA LYS A 653 12.20 4.61 12.42
C LYS A 653 13.34 5.62 12.58
N CYS A 654 13.50 6.59 11.67
CA CYS A 654 14.46 7.70 11.85
C CYS A 654 14.15 8.51 13.12
N TYR A 655 12.89 8.93 13.30
CA TYR A 655 12.45 9.72 14.45
C TYR A 655 12.73 9.01 15.78
N PHE A 656 12.45 7.71 15.88
CA PHE A 656 12.75 6.90 17.06
C PHE A 656 14.26 6.75 17.33
N MET A 657 15.12 6.78 16.30
CA MET A 657 16.57 6.68 16.46
C MET A 657 17.25 8.02 16.76
N ARG A 658 16.59 9.17 16.52
CA ARG A 658 17.11 10.52 16.84
C ARG A 658 17.58 10.62 18.30
N ASP A 659 16.78 10.11 19.22
CA ASP A 659 17.04 10.11 20.68
C ASP A 659 18.16 9.11 21.09
N LYS A 660 18.82 8.44 20.14
CA LYS A 660 19.83 7.37 20.36
C LYS A 660 21.17 7.61 19.63
N LEU A 661 21.39 8.82 19.12
CA LEU A 661 22.62 9.19 18.40
C LEU A 661 23.85 9.05 19.31
N GLY A 662 24.92 8.44 18.79
CA GLY A 662 26.14 8.11 19.52
C GLY A 662 26.16 6.72 20.17
N ASN A 663 25.02 6.02 20.27
CA ASN A 663 24.95 4.68 20.85
C ASN A 663 25.53 3.61 19.91
N GLU A 664 26.09 2.55 20.50
CA GLU A 664 26.49 1.33 19.80
C GLU A 664 25.35 0.31 19.73
N PHE A 665 25.27 -0.42 18.62
CA PHE A 665 24.29 -1.47 18.37
C PHE A 665 24.93 -2.69 17.69
N SER A 666 24.42 -3.88 18.01
CA SER A 666 24.66 -5.07 17.20
C SER A 666 23.71 -5.09 16.00
N GLY A 667 24.20 -5.56 14.86
CA GLY A 667 23.41 -5.61 13.64
C GLY A 667 23.93 -6.60 12.60
N THR A 668 23.10 -6.81 11.58
CA THR A 668 23.28 -7.78 10.52
C THR A 668 23.31 -7.06 9.18
N VAL A 669 24.27 -7.36 8.31
CA VAL A 669 24.35 -6.72 6.98
C VAL A 669 23.15 -7.11 6.12
N SER A 670 22.29 -6.15 5.78
CA SER A 670 21.02 -6.32 5.06
C SER A 670 21.13 -6.07 3.56
N ALA A 671 22.11 -5.26 3.14
CA ALA A 671 22.51 -5.10 1.74
C ALA A 671 23.99 -4.70 1.61
N VAL A 672 24.58 -4.99 0.46
CA VAL A 672 25.95 -4.63 0.10
C VAL A 672 25.90 -3.90 -1.24
N THR A 673 26.65 -2.81 -1.36
CA THR A 673 26.68 -1.96 -2.57
C THR A 673 28.11 -1.50 -2.86
N SER A 674 28.34 -0.89 -4.03
CA SER A 674 29.64 -0.30 -4.37
C SER A 674 30.07 0.92 -3.53
N PHE A 675 29.16 1.49 -2.72
CA PHE A 675 29.43 2.67 -1.89
C PHE A 675 29.32 2.39 -0.37
N GLY A 676 29.07 1.15 0.04
CA GLY A 676 28.95 0.78 1.46
C GLY A 676 28.05 -0.42 1.71
N ILE A 677 27.84 -0.73 2.99
CA ILE A 677 26.93 -1.78 3.46
C ILE A 677 25.78 -1.17 4.24
N PHE A 678 24.58 -1.72 4.06
CA PHE A 678 23.45 -1.45 4.94
C PHE A 678 23.43 -2.48 6.07
N VAL A 679 23.10 -2.02 7.27
CA VAL A 679 23.08 -2.81 8.49
C VAL A 679 21.72 -2.65 9.14
N GLN A 680 21.02 -3.76 9.36
CA GLN A 680 19.79 -3.83 10.15
C GLN A 680 20.15 -4.12 11.62
N LEU A 681 19.64 -3.30 12.53
CA LEU A 681 19.85 -3.45 13.98
C LEU A 681 18.97 -4.57 14.54
N ASP A 682 19.54 -5.41 15.41
CA ASP A 682 18.90 -6.67 15.82
C ASP A 682 17.63 -6.49 16.66
N GLU A 683 17.68 -5.61 17.66
CA GLU A 683 16.59 -5.41 18.63
C GLU A 683 15.52 -4.42 18.13
N LEU A 684 15.88 -3.57 17.17
CA LEU A 684 15.06 -2.44 16.72
C LEU A 684 14.54 -2.60 15.28
N TYR A 685 15.11 -3.54 14.51
CA TYR A 685 14.78 -3.81 13.10
C TYR A 685 14.81 -2.54 12.21
N VAL A 686 15.76 -1.65 12.52
CA VAL A 686 16.02 -0.41 11.79
C VAL A 686 17.26 -0.57 10.92
N GLU A 687 17.20 -0.10 9.67
CA GLU A 687 18.31 -0.14 8.73
C GLU A 687 19.03 1.22 8.62
N GLY A 688 20.35 1.18 8.42
CA GLY A 688 21.20 2.36 8.18
C GLY A 688 22.47 2.00 7.40
N LEU A 689 23.13 3.01 6.85
CA LEU A 689 24.26 2.87 5.93
C LEU A 689 25.61 3.05 6.65
N VAL A 690 26.49 2.04 6.59
CA VAL A 690 27.92 2.23 6.78
C VAL A 690 28.54 2.54 5.40
N HIS A 691 28.83 3.80 5.15
CA HIS A 691 29.47 4.24 3.91
C HIS A 691 30.89 3.68 3.80
N VAL A 692 31.38 3.44 2.58
CA VAL A 692 32.68 2.77 2.33
C VAL A 692 33.88 3.48 3.00
N THR A 693 33.80 4.79 3.23
CA THR A 693 34.82 5.57 3.97
C THR A 693 34.90 5.22 5.47
N GLU A 694 33.84 4.68 6.05
CA GLU A 694 33.77 4.25 7.46
C GLU A 694 34.08 2.74 7.62
N LEU A 695 34.39 2.02 6.53
CA LEU A 695 34.78 0.60 6.55
C LEU A 695 36.29 0.35 6.77
N GLY A 696 37.10 1.40 6.82
CA GLY A 696 38.54 1.35 7.12
C GLY A 696 39.44 1.91 6.01
N SER A 697 40.76 1.85 6.24
CA SER A 697 41.78 2.42 5.34
C SER A 697 42.21 1.44 4.22
N ASP A 698 41.25 0.92 3.47
CA ASP A 698 41.47 0.01 2.35
C ASP A 698 40.61 0.39 1.13
N TYR A 699 41.02 -0.06 -0.05
CA TYR A 699 40.22 0.07 -1.25
C TYR A 699 39.28 -1.14 -1.36
N PHE A 700 37.98 -0.90 -1.22
CA PHE A 700 36.97 -1.97 -1.27
C PHE A 700 36.43 -2.14 -2.69
N GLN A 701 36.62 -3.33 -3.25
CA GLN A 701 36.02 -3.74 -4.51
C GLN A 701 34.69 -4.46 -4.23
N PHE A 702 33.65 -4.16 -5.02
CA PHE A 702 32.34 -4.84 -4.93
C PHE A 702 32.30 -6.02 -5.90
N ASP A 703 32.12 -7.22 -5.36
CA ASP A 703 31.88 -8.44 -6.10
C ASP A 703 30.38 -8.73 -6.11
N GLU A 704 29.74 -8.35 -7.21
CA GLU A 704 28.30 -8.51 -7.45
C GLU A 704 27.87 -9.99 -7.43
N ALA A 705 28.71 -10.90 -7.95
CA ALA A 705 28.42 -12.34 -8.00
C ALA A 705 28.47 -13.01 -6.61
N ARG A 706 29.19 -12.41 -5.65
CA ARG A 706 29.24 -12.83 -4.24
C ARG A 706 28.39 -11.98 -3.30
N ASN A 707 27.89 -10.83 -3.75
CA ASN A 707 27.32 -9.78 -2.88
C ASN A 707 28.29 -9.44 -1.72
N GLU A 708 29.58 -9.26 -2.01
CA GLU A 708 30.62 -8.92 -1.02
C GLU A 708 31.37 -7.62 -1.37
N LEU A 709 31.57 -6.73 -0.39
CA LEU A 709 32.61 -5.70 -0.46
C LEU A 709 33.89 -6.28 0.12
N ARG A 710 34.96 -6.31 -0.67
CA ARG A 710 36.24 -6.91 -0.29
C ARG A 710 37.37 -5.90 -0.36
N GLY A 711 38.10 -5.74 0.75
CA GLY A 711 39.30 -4.91 0.84
C GLY A 711 40.44 -5.54 0.04
N GLU A 712 41.07 -4.74 -0.83
CA GLU A 712 42.13 -5.20 -1.73
C GLU A 712 43.43 -5.50 -0.99
N ARG A 713 43.82 -4.66 -0.02
CA ARG A 713 45.08 -4.79 0.75
C ARG A 713 44.93 -5.67 1.99
N THR A 714 43.79 -5.59 2.67
CA THR A 714 43.51 -6.31 3.93
C THR A 714 42.91 -7.69 3.70
N GLY A 715 42.19 -7.89 2.60
CA GLY A 715 41.39 -9.09 2.36
C GLY A 715 40.13 -9.20 3.24
N ILE A 716 39.82 -8.19 4.06
CA ILE A 716 38.58 -8.09 4.85
C ILE A 716 37.37 -8.12 3.91
N ARG A 717 36.27 -8.71 4.35
CA ARG A 717 35.05 -8.85 3.56
C ARG A 717 33.82 -8.50 4.38
N TYR A 718 32.90 -7.79 3.74
CA TYR A 718 31.56 -7.55 4.26
C TYR A 718 30.55 -8.15 3.27
N ARG A 719 29.91 -9.25 3.66
CA ARG A 719 28.86 -9.93 2.90
C ARG A 719 27.50 -9.69 3.52
N LEU A 720 26.47 -9.95 2.73
CA LEU A 720 25.12 -10.10 3.22
C LEU A 720 25.07 -11.09 4.40
N THR A 721 24.38 -10.70 5.48
CA THR A 721 24.24 -11.40 6.77
C THR A 721 25.48 -11.51 7.66
N ASP A 722 26.64 -10.94 7.28
CA ASP A 722 27.76 -10.84 8.23
C ASP A 722 27.32 -10.02 9.46
N ARG A 723 27.75 -10.47 10.65
CA ARG A 723 27.41 -9.88 11.95
C ARG A 723 28.41 -8.78 12.30
N VAL A 724 27.92 -7.58 12.58
CA VAL A 724 28.73 -6.38 12.82
C VAL A 724 28.27 -5.63 14.06
N ARG A 725 29.15 -4.77 14.60
CA ARG A 725 28.78 -3.75 15.59
C ARG A 725 28.99 -2.37 15.00
N VAL A 726 27.96 -1.52 15.12
CA VAL A 726 27.92 -0.18 14.54
C VAL A 726 27.58 0.87 15.59
N GLN A 727 28.01 2.12 15.36
CA GLN A 727 27.62 3.30 16.14
C GLN A 727 26.81 4.25 15.26
N LEU A 728 25.70 4.77 15.78
CA LEU A 728 24.87 5.75 15.09
C LEU A 728 25.55 7.13 15.09
N LEU A 729 26.04 7.58 13.92
CA LEU A 729 26.68 8.90 13.77
C LEU A 729 25.67 10.01 13.51
N ARG A 730 24.69 9.76 12.62
CA ARG A 730 23.73 10.75 12.14
C ARG A 730 22.38 10.10 11.87
N VAL A 731 21.32 10.85 12.18
CA VAL A 731 19.96 10.62 11.71
C VAL A 731 19.57 11.80 10.84
N ASP A 732 18.98 11.53 9.67
CA ASP A 732 18.51 12.54 8.73
C ASP A 732 17.02 12.26 8.43
N LEU A 733 16.14 13.10 8.99
CA LEU A 733 14.69 12.93 8.89
C LEU A 733 14.18 13.26 7.48
N ASP A 734 14.71 14.31 6.86
CA ASP A 734 14.34 14.79 5.53
C ASP A 734 14.74 13.78 4.44
N ALA A 735 15.94 13.19 4.56
CA ALA A 735 16.43 12.14 3.66
C ALA A 735 15.98 10.73 4.06
N ARG A 736 15.36 10.56 5.24
CA ARG A 736 14.93 9.30 5.87
C ARG A 736 16.05 8.27 5.95
N LYS A 737 17.19 8.70 6.48
CA LYS A 737 18.45 7.94 6.51
C LYS A 737 19.14 8.00 7.86
N MET A 738 19.97 6.99 8.09
CA MET A 738 20.83 6.86 9.27
C MET A 738 22.22 6.44 8.82
N ASP A 739 23.23 7.16 9.26
CA ASP A 739 24.63 6.89 8.94
C ASP A 739 25.30 6.20 10.13
N PHE A 740 25.93 5.07 9.86
CA PHE A 740 26.59 4.22 10.83
C PHE A 740 28.12 4.24 10.64
N ARG A 741 28.86 4.23 11.76
CA ARG A 741 30.28 3.87 11.80
C ARG A 741 30.41 2.40 12.18
N LEU A 742 31.35 1.69 11.56
CA LEU A 742 31.75 0.36 12.05
C LEU A 742 32.64 0.49 13.30
N ILE A 743 32.29 -0.22 14.37
CA ILE A 743 33.05 -0.26 15.62
C ILE A 743 33.88 -1.55 15.74
N GLN A 744 33.38 -2.66 15.16
CA GLN A 744 34.07 -3.94 15.18
C GLN A 744 33.98 -4.65 13.82
N GLU A 745 35.12 -5.12 13.31
CA GLU A 745 35.23 -5.91 12.10
C GLU A 745 34.44 -7.24 12.19
N PRO A 746 33.87 -7.74 11.07
CA PRO A 746 33.03 -8.93 11.06
C PRO A 746 33.81 -10.19 11.47
N SER A 747 33.58 -10.66 12.70
CA SER A 747 34.34 -11.79 13.24
C SER A 747 33.77 -13.13 12.78
N VAL A 748 34.59 -13.96 12.14
CA VAL A 748 34.22 -15.33 11.69
C VAL A 748 33.83 -16.25 12.86
N LYS A 749 34.15 -15.87 14.11
CA LYS A 749 33.72 -16.56 15.33
C LYS A 749 32.26 -16.27 15.75
N ALA A 750 31.60 -15.26 15.16
CA ALA A 750 30.23 -14.86 15.50
C ALA A 750 29.13 -15.77 14.92
N LEU A 751 29.48 -16.76 14.08
CA LEU A 751 28.56 -17.79 13.54
C LEU A 751 28.12 -18.83 14.59
N ARG A 752 28.02 -18.44 15.86
CA ARG A 752 27.48 -19.25 16.96
C ARG A 752 26.45 -18.41 17.71
N PRO A 753 25.21 -18.92 17.91
CA PRO A 753 24.25 -18.23 18.75
C PRO A 753 24.82 -18.10 20.17
N ALA A 754 24.53 -16.97 20.82
CA ALA A 754 24.90 -16.77 22.22
C ALA A 754 24.28 -17.89 23.07
N LYS A 755 25.09 -18.54 23.92
CA LYS A 755 24.55 -19.50 24.88
C LYS A 755 23.67 -18.75 25.89
N VAL A 756 22.38 -19.07 25.90
CA VAL A 756 21.51 -18.78 27.04
C VAL A 756 22.16 -19.39 28.28
N ALA A 757 22.39 -18.57 29.31
CA ALA A 757 23.04 -19.00 30.53
C ALA A 757 22.00 -19.44 31.57
N GLY A 758 22.14 -20.65 32.12
CA GLY A 758 21.45 -21.03 33.36
C GLY A 758 20.29 -22.02 33.26
N ALA A 759 20.54 -23.22 32.72
CA ALA A 759 19.79 -24.42 33.12
C ALA A 759 20.79 -25.52 33.51
N PRO A 760 20.70 -26.16 34.70
CA PRO A 760 21.65 -27.22 35.08
C PRO A 760 21.42 -28.47 34.24
N ALA A 761 22.47 -28.98 33.60
CA ALA A 761 22.40 -30.26 32.89
C ALA A 761 22.54 -31.44 33.86
N GLU A 762 21.57 -32.36 33.85
CA GLU A 762 21.66 -33.61 34.61
C GLU A 762 22.79 -34.51 34.08
N GLY A 763 23.54 -35.12 34.99
CA GLY A 763 24.72 -35.92 34.66
C GLY A 763 24.40 -37.39 34.38
N ALA A 764 24.69 -37.86 33.16
CA ALA A 764 24.72 -39.29 32.86
C ALA A 764 25.89 -40.00 33.63
N PRO A 765 25.71 -41.26 34.07
CA PRO A 765 26.50 -41.80 35.18
C PRO A 765 27.87 -42.36 34.81
N ARG A 766 28.78 -42.34 35.79
CA ARG A 766 29.93 -43.27 35.89
C ARG A 766 29.82 -44.09 37.18
N GLN A 767 30.13 -45.37 37.11
CA GLN A 767 29.93 -46.32 38.20
C GLN A 767 31.06 -46.24 39.27
N PRO A 768 30.80 -46.67 40.52
CA PRO A 768 31.66 -46.39 41.68
C PRO A 768 32.56 -47.57 42.10
N ALA A 769 33.48 -47.32 43.05
CA ALA A 769 34.18 -48.36 43.80
C ALA A 769 34.29 -48.04 45.32
N VAL A 770 33.50 -48.77 46.12
CA VAL A 770 33.85 -49.40 47.43
C VAL A 770 34.65 -48.52 48.44
N ALA A 771 34.01 -47.86 49.43
CA ALA A 771 33.62 -48.36 50.78
C ALA A 771 34.80 -48.42 51.81
N THR A 772 34.66 -48.23 53.14
CA THR A 772 33.63 -48.73 54.09
C THR A 772 33.25 -47.67 55.20
N PRO A 773 32.88 -47.95 56.48
CA PRO A 773 31.53 -47.60 56.98
C PRO A 773 31.45 -46.60 58.16
N ALA A 774 30.22 -46.19 58.50
CA ALA A 774 29.87 -45.31 59.64
C ALA A 774 29.85 -46.05 61.00
N PRO A 775 29.71 -45.36 62.17
CA PRO A 775 28.36 -44.96 62.65
C PRO A 775 28.37 -43.54 63.32
N PRO A 776 27.55 -43.15 64.32
CA PRO A 776 26.62 -42.01 64.11
C PRO A 776 26.54 -40.99 65.28
N VAL A 777 25.34 -40.40 65.46
CA VAL A 777 24.82 -39.57 66.58
C VAL A 777 24.90 -38.05 66.39
N GLY A 778 23.75 -37.39 66.54
CA GLY A 778 23.63 -35.95 66.72
C GLY A 778 22.52 -35.61 67.73
N ARG A 779 22.39 -34.35 68.17
CA ARG A 779 21.26 -33.88 69.01
C ARG A 779 21.05 -32.35 68.96
N LYS A 780 19.80 -31.97 68.67
CA LYS A 780 19.00 -30.82 69.17
C LYS A 780 19.57 -29.38 69.15
N LYS A 781 18.92 -28.54 68.34
CA LYS A 781 18.33 -27.20 68.60
C LYS A 781 18.79 -26.38 69.83
N PRO A 782 18.98 -25.07 69.62
CA PRO A 782 18.49 -23.99 70.51
C PRO A 782 17.37 -23.15 69.87
N ARG A 783 16.68 -22.30 70.66
CA ARG A 783 15.83 -21.17 70.23
C ARG A 783 15.70 -20.15 71.39
N GLN A 784 15.31 -18.91 71.09
CA GLN A 784 15.28 -17.71 71.97
C GLN A 784 16.69 -17.14 72.22
N LEU A 785 17.09 -15.93 71.78
CA LEU A 785 16.44 -14.69 71.27
C LEU A 785 15.89 -13.71 72.33
N ALA A 786 16.64 -12.62 72.55
CA ALA A 786 16.16 -11.26 72.82
C ALA A 786 17.31 -10.25 72.61
N ALA A 787 16.99 -8.97 72.35
CA ALA A 787 17.88 -7.83 72.01
C ALA A 787 18.65 -7.96 70.67
N LEU A 788 18.69 -6.97 69.78
CA LEU A 788 18.07 -5.63 69.74
C LEU A 788 16.97 -5.53 68.64
N LEU A 789 16.26 -4.40 68.57
CA LEU A 789 15.12 -4.17 67.64
C LEU A 789 15.44 -3.13 66.55
N GLY A 790 14.84 -3.33 65.37
CA GLY A 790 14.82 -2.38 64.24
C GLY A 790 16.02 -2.47 63.28
N GLY A 791 15.86 -2.78 62.00
CA GLY A 791 14.67 -3.20 61.25
C GLY A 791 15.09 -3.46 59.80
N THR A 792 14.88 -4.68 59.28
CA THR A 792 15.61 -5.18 58.10
C THR A 792 14.88 -5.01 56.77
N ALA A 793 15.66 -4.82 55.70
CA ALA A 793 15.19 -4.79 54.31
C ALA A 793 14.58 -6.12 53.83
N LYS A 794 13.90 -6.07 52.68
CA LYS A 794 13.47 -7.24 51.89
C LYS A 794 14.22 -7.32 50.55
N PRO A 795 14.33 -8.52 49.93
CA PRO A 795 14.94 -8.71 48.61
C PRO A 795 13.97 -8.40 47.45
N GLU A 796 14.51 -8.50 46.23
CA GLU A 796 13.88 -8.17 44.95
C GLU A 796 12.75 -9.15 44.54
N GLU A 797 11.72 -8.63 43.86
CA GLU A 797 10.58 -9.39 43.31
C GLU A 797 10.85 -9.81 41.84
N SER A 798 10.19 -10.87 41.38
CA SER A 798 10.41 -11.46 40.05
C SER A 798 9.64 -10.77 38.93
N PHE A 799 10.23 -10.76 37.72
CA PHE A 799 9.80 -9.97 36.56
C PHE A 799 8.31 -10.14 36.16
N ASP A 800 7.72 -11.33 36.38
CA ASP A 800 6.32 -11.63 36.03
C ASP A 800 5.27 -10.83 36.84
N GLU A 801 5.51 -10.53 38.13
CA GLU A 801 4.52 -9.84 38.98
C GLU A 801 4.35 -8.35 38.62
N THR A 802 5.23 -7.82 37.77
CA THR A 802 5.13 -6.43 37.27
C THR A 802 4.13 -6.27 36.13
N LEU A 803 3.76 -7.35 35.41
CA LEU A 803 2.92 -7.26 34.22
C LEU A 803 1.44 -7.12 34.60
N ASP A 804 0.94 -7.97 35.49
CA ASP A 804 -0.48 -8.00 35.89
C ASP A 804 -0.93 -6.70 36.56
N ARG A 805 -0.05 -6.02 37.32
CA ARG A 805 -0.36 -4.75 38.01
C ARG A 805 -0.56 -3.53 37.10
N VAL A 806 -0.19 -3.61 35.81
CA VAL A 806 -0.38 -2.50 34.86
C VAL A 806 -1.77 -2.53 34.20
N PHE A 807 -2.50 -3.65 34.31
CA PHE A 807 -3.80 -3.84 33.63
C PHE A 807 -5.05 -3.54 34.47
N GLU A 808 -4.94 -3.29 35.79
CA GLU A 808 -6.11 -3.05 36.66
C GLU A 808 -6.49 -1.58 36.90
N GLU A 809 -5.66 -0.58 36.53
CA GLU A 809 -5.98 0.85 36.71
C GLU A 809 -6.15 1.63 35.39
N GLN A 810 -7.30 1.44 34.73
CA GLN A 810 -7.83 2.34 33.70
C GLN A 810 -9.22 2.86 34.16
N PRO A 811 -9.48 4.18 34.17
CA PRO A 811 -10.75 4.71 34.65
C PRO A 811 -11.90 4.44 33.65
N VAL A 812 -12.98 3.82 34.14
CA VAL A 812 -14.19 3.57 33.35
C VAL A 812 -14.85 4.89 32.95
N PHE A 813 -15.05 5.09 31.64
CA PHE A 813 -15.75 6.26 31.10
C PHE A 813 -17.27 6.06 31.22
N GLU A 814 -17.93 6.78 32.11
CA GLU A 814 -19.40 6.71 32.25
C GLU A 814 -20.12 7.33 31.03
N PRO A 815 -21.18 6.70 30.49
CA PRO A 815 -21.97 7.26 29.41
C PRO A 815 -22.97 8.32 29.92
N GLY A 816 -22.97 9.49 29.28
CA GLY A 816 -23.96 10.55 29.55
C GLY A 816 -25.42 10.11 29.32
N PRO A 817 -26.39 10.71 30.02
CA PRO A 817 -27.72 10.12 30.22
C PRO A 817 -28.58 10.04 28.94
N ARG A 818 -29.06 8.84 28.62
CA ARG A 818 -30.11 8.61 27.61
C ARG A 818 -31.50 9.00 28.12
N ALA A 819 -32.39 9.32 27.18
CA ALA A 819 -33.77 9.72 27.46
C ALA A 819 -34.62 8.57 28.05
N LEU A 820 -35.64 8.94 28.84
CA LEU A 820 -36.55 8.01 29.52
C LEU A 820 -37.60 7.37 28.58
N PRO A 821 -38.07 6.14 28.89
CA PRO A 821 -38.99 5.37 28.03
C PRO A 821 -40.46 5.80 28.14
N PRO A 822 -41.33 5.41 27.17
CA PRO A 822 -42.76 5.69 27.21
C PRO A 822 -43.53 4.75 28.14
N GLY A 823 -44.60 5.25 28.76
CA GLY A 823 -45.55 4.47 29.57
C GLY A 823 -47.00 4.89 29.32
N HIS A 824 -47.92 3.92 29.30
CA HIS A 824 -49.36 4.15 29.08
C HIS A 824 -50.13 4.37 30.39
N ALA A 825 -51.11 5.30 30.38
CA ALA A 825 -52.46 5.19 31.01
C ALA A 825 -53.15 6.58 31.15
N HIS A 826 -54.46 6.60 31.38
CA HIS A 826 -55.30 7.82 31.42
C HIS A 826 -55.58 8.34 32.86
N ALA A 827 -55.77 9.66 33.03
CA ALA A 827 -57.09 10.24 33.41
C ALA A 827 -57.11 11.77 33.72
N LYS A 828 -57.74 12.55 32.83
CA LYS A 828 -58.69 13.70 33.01
C LYS A 828 -58.46 14.85 34.07
N PRO A 829 -59.15 16.03 33.97
CA PRO A 829 -58.49 17.32 34.21
C PRO A 829 -59.19 18.33 35.15
N THR A 830 -58.48 19.42 35.54
CA THR A 830 -59.07 20.60 36.21
C THR A 830 -58.55 21.98 35.73
N ARG A 831 -59.51 22.85 35.39
CA ARG A 831 -59.52 24.35 35.29
C ARG A 831 -58.48 25.08 36.19
N LYS A 832 -57.88 26.24 35.82
CA LYS A 832 -58.54 27.59 35.65
C LYS A 832 -57.58 28.68 35.07
N LYS A 833 -58.09 29.92 34.88
CA LYS A 833 -57.48 31.20 34.34
C LYS A 833 -57.46 32.31 35.46
N PRO A 834 -57.10 33.61 35.25
CA PRO A 834 -55.95 34.28 34.56
C PRO A 834 -55.41 35.60 35.24
N ALA A 835 -54.35 36.24 34.70
CA ALA A 835 -54.01 37.71 34.75
C ALA A 835 -52.93 38.00 33.65
N ALA A 836 -52.82 39.11 32.88
CA ALA A 836 -53.04 40.58 33.01
C ALA A 836 -51.81 41.34 33.60
N ARG A 837 -51.25 42.45 33.04
CA ARG A 837 -51.57 43.35 31.88
C ARG A 837 -50.33 44.23 31.49
N THR A 838 -50.47 45.10 30.46
CA THR A 838 -49.63 46.31 30.09
C THR A 838 -48.20 46.09 29.53
N THR A 839 -47.61 46.89 28.62
CA THR A 839 -48.00 48.18 27.95
C THR A 839 -47.46 48.30 26.48
N LYS A 840 -47.79 49.39 25.75
CA LYS A 840 -47.33 49.70 24.35
C LYS A 840 -47.08 51.21 24.14
N PRO A 841 -46.21 51.60 23.17
CA PRO A 841 -46.62 52.32 21.94
C PRO A 841 -46.06 51.64 20.66
N LYS A 842 -46.59 51.71 19.41
CA LYS A 842 -47.08 52.79 18.49
C LYS A 842 -45.96 53.71 17.98
N THR A 843 -45.90 54.13 16.71
CA THR A 843 -46.83 54.06 15.52
C THR A 843 -46.38 52.99 14.47
N GLY A 844 -46.61 52.99 13.13
CA GLY A 844 -47.41 53.80 12.17
C GLY A 844 -47.28 53.33 10.69
N GLY A 845 -48.28 53.59 9.81
CA GLY A 845 -48.28 53.33 8.34
C GLY A 845 -48.36 51.84 7.88
N LYS A 846 -49.14 51.34 6.90
CA LYS A 846 -50.08 51.85 5.84
C LYS A 846 -49.46 52.74 4.74
N THR A 847 -49.75 52.66 3.42
CA THR A 847 -50.68 51.85 2.55
C THR A 847 -50.38 52.14 1.04
N ALA A 848 -50.83 51.46 -0.04
CA ALA A 848 -51.19 50.05 -0.36
C ALA A 848 -51.75 49.93 -1.83
N THR A 849 -51.77 48.72 -2.44
CA THR A 849 -52.41 48.34 -3.76
C THR A 849 -51.75 48.91 -5.06
N ARG A 850 -52.01 48.47 -6.32
CA ARG A 850 -53.04 47.57 -6.94
C ARG A 850 -52.62 47.00 -8.35
N LYS A 851 -53.00 45.74 -8.66
CA LYS A 851 -53.32 45.07 -9.96
C LYS A 851 -52.65 45.43 -11.32
N ALA A 852 -52.00 44.43 -11.95
CA ALA A 852 -52.43 43.60 -13.14
C ALA A 852 -53.50 44.14 -14.14
N PRO A 853 -53.55 43.73 -15.46
CA PRO A 853 -53.33 42.35 -15.96
C PRO A 853 -52.75 42.14 -17.41
N GLY A 854 -52.60 40.88 -17.85
CA GLY A 854 -52.37 40.48 -19.27
C GLY A 854 -52.31 38.96 -19.51
N LYS A 855 -53.02 38.42 -20.52
CA LYS A 855 -53.13 36.97 -20.92
C LYS A 855 -53.67 36.86 -22.38
N THR A 856 -53.63 35.74 -23.13
CA THR A 856 -53.19 34.35 -22.83
C THR A 856 -51.97 33.90 -23.71
N VAL A 857 -51.97 33.09 -24.80
CA VAL A 857 -52.97 32.30 -25.58
C VAL A 857 -52.30 31.05 -26.23
N ARG A 858 -52.83 29.84 -25.97
CA ARG A 858 -52.94 28.56 -26.76
C ARG A 858 -51.85 28.12 -27.80
N SER A 859 -51.60 26.82 -28.09
CA SER A 859 -52.04 25.53 -27.47
C SER A 859 -51.50 24.26 -28.19
N ARG A 860 -51.45 23.11 -27.46
CA ARG A 860 -51.58 21.70 -27.93
C ARG A 860 -50.47 21.15 -28.87
N LYS A 861 -50.22 19.84 -28.99
CA LYS A 861 -50.63 18.59 -28.30
C LYS A 861 -49.40 17.64 -28.35
N GLY A 862 -49.19 16.66 -27.47
CA GLY A 862 -50.00 15.42 -27.36
C GLY A 862 -49.66 14.48 -28.53
N ARG A 863 -49.21 13.24 -28.30
CA ARG A 863 -49.62 12.31 -27.24
C ARG A 863 -48.45 11.57 -26.61
#